data_AF-A0A0U5B5A3-F1
#
_entry.id   AF-A0A0U5B5A3-F1
#
_cell.length_a   1.000
_cell.length_b   1.000
_cell.length_c   1.000
_cell.angle_alpha   90.00
_cell.angle_beta   90.00
_cell.angle_gamma   90.00
#
_symmetry.space_group_name_H-M   'P 1'
#
loop_
_entity.id
_entity.type
_entity.pdbx_description
1 polymer ?
#
loop_
_entity_poly.entity_id
_entity_poly.type
_entity_poly.pdbx_seq_one_letter_code
_entity_poly.pdbx_strand_id
1 'polypeptide(L)'
;MPSLPLFLLDRIGPLRHFRPLRRPGQQSAARLQWLFAPSLSAVGFAVRTTAAALIALVIALWMELDDPQWAAMTVWIVAQGSRGESLSKARWRLVGTAIGVVMSITLISAFIQQAWLFFPALAIWVGVCCTLATIVRNFRSYALVLAGYTCAIIAIGAIPNPANVFMTAMSRATYIVLGIVCESAVAGLFAHNLAATARKNIRDKLRTALGNVSNSVASLLSGDDEALVQSRAMFGPLLSINDQIEFSEVEMGPHGHEGDHARAALAAVSVLLSRGLGMAVRLQWLDTDQAAFRETATRVSTFLNGLAPRLETDESTQALLRDLQLLRAGCRQQIVDALTAEISTPYEDRTAEKIQVLLDGRILHNALDELLGELEQAIREYDASQHVIRGDHFHFRLQSHVDKREAIYNGIRATVAITAAGLVWEITAWPAGLGFITFVAIVCGLFATRENPVVATTQFMVGGLWAAFVSFFLVFWILPTQADYEMLVATLALPMIAGGLAARNAATALHSAAYTLLLPNFVHPLNQGRQNEVAWFNSTAAVLLGVAFAVIVFRAILPFNSAAERWRMRRTLLRDLRTLASAEPMPQTRDWIGRNIDRFARLIRHAGPTPSPTIEGCLQGTLAAMTIGLNIIRLRVLLERNQIPPSARRPIEVVMQRMSRFTGKYGRTSRSARIATQTLRRIEAVEPNITTRIELTRAIAYLIVVSHELEANAVFLDATKPYRAV
;
A
#
# COMPACT_ATOMS: atom_id res chain seq x y z
N MET A 1 -14.99 39.46 12.84
CA MET A 1 -15.54 40.10 11.64
C MET A 1 -16.74 39.30 11.16
N PRO A 2 -17.92 39.91 10.95
CA PRO A 2 -19.14 39.18 10.63
C PRO A 2 -19.13 38.73 9.15
N SER A 3 -19.46 37.45 8.96
CA SER A 3 -19.99 36.77 7.77
C SER A 3 -19.95 37.54 6.43
N LEU A 4 -18.95 37.22 5.60
CA LEU A 4 -19.02 37.43 4.15
C LEU A 4 -20.15 36.55 3.55
N PRO A 5 -21.10 37.11 2.79
CA PRO A 5 -22.20 36.35 2.19
C PRO A 5 -21.70 35.38 1.12
N LEU A 6 -22.13 34.11 1.23
CA LEU A 6 -21.73 32.96 0.39
C LEU A 6 -21.91 33.13 -1.12
N PHE A 7 -22.66 34.15 -1.58
CA PHE A 7 -22.97 34.35 -2.99
C PHE A 7 -21.78 34.87 -3.82
N LEU A 8 -20.83 35.60 -3.21
CA LEU A 8 -19.65 36.12 -3.91
C LEU A 8 -18.62 35.03 -4.25
N LEU A 9 -18.59 33.92 -3.49
CA LEU A 9 -17.69 32.78 -3.73
C LEU A 9 -18.11 31.93 -4.94
N ASP A 10 -19.36 32.01 -5.38
CA ASP A 10 -19.88 31.23 -6.51
C ASP A 10 -19.53 31.83 -7.88
N ARG A 11 -19.12 33.10 -7.95
CA ARG A 11 -18.68 33.76 -9.20
C ARG A 11 -17.19 33.60 -9.51
N ILE A 12 -16.39 33.11 -8.57
CA ILE A 12 -14.95 32.90 -8.75
C ILE A 12 -14.70 31.40 -9.01
N GLY A 13 -14.83 31.00 -10.28
CA GLY A 13 -14.72 29.62 -10.78
C GLY A 13 -13.57 28.74 -10.23
N PRO A 14 -12.36 29.24 -9.90
CA PRO A 14 -11.29 28.38 -9.39
C PRO A 14 -11.47 27.95 -7.91
N LEU A 15 -12.37 28.55 -7.12
CA LEU A 15 -12.51 28.25 -5.68
C LEU A 15 -13.49 27.11 -5.36
N ARG A 16 -14.34 26.68 -6.31
CA ARG A 16 -15.26 25.53 -6.11
C ARG A 16 -14.55 24.19 -5.87
N HIS A 17 -13.26 24.09 -6.19
CA HIS A 17 -12.44 22.88 -6.06
C HIS A 17 -11.68 22.78 -4.72
N PHE A 18 -11.97 23.65 -3.74
CA PHE A 18 -11.44 23.57 -2.38
C PHE A 18 -12.35 22.80 -1.41
N ARG A 19 -13.34 22.05 -1.89
CA ARG A 19 -14.02 21.07 -1.03
C ARG A 19 -13.02 19.98 -0.64
N PRO A 20 -12.70 19.80 0.65
CA PRO A 20 -11.82 18.71 1.07
C PRO A 20 -12.49 17.38 0.71
N LEU A 21 -11.86 16.63 -0.19
CA LEU A 21 -12.23 15.24 -0.48
C LEU A 21 -12.03 14.42 0.79
N ARG A 22 -13.14 14.02 1.43
CA ARG A 22 -13.16 13.15 2.61
C ARG A 22 -12.50 11.81 2.31
N ARG A 23 -11.71 11.29 3.24
CA ARG A 23 -11.14 9.93 3.17
C ARG A 23 -12.23 8.87 3.46
N PRO A 24 -12.08 7.63 2.95
CA PRO A 24 -13.07 6.56 3.13
C PRO A 24 -13.17 6.12 4.59
N GLY A 25 -14.39 5.80 5.07
CA GLY A 25 -14.62 5.17 6.38
C GLY A 25 -14.83 6.10 7.59
N GLN A 26 -14.87 7.43 7.41
CA GLN A 26 -15.32 8.30 8.50
C GLN A 26 -16.81 8.13 8.75
N GLN A 27 -17.17 7.25 9.70
CA GLN A 27 -18.36 7.48 10.50
C GLN A 27 -18.33 8.91 11.03
N SER A 28 -19.49 9.54 11.15
CA SER A 28 -19.66 10.91 11.64
C SER A 28 -19.36 11.01 13.15
N ALA A 29 -18.20 10.54 13.57
CA ALA A 29 -17.56 10.90 14.83
C ALA A 29 -17.47 12.43 14.86
N ALA A 30 -18.02 13.06 15.90
CA ALA A 30 -18.10 14.51 15.98
C ALA A 30 -16.70 15.10 15.72
N ARG A 31 -16.63 16.13 14.85
CA ARG A 31 -15.39 16.62 14.19
C ARG A 31 -14.20 16.91 15.13
N LEU A 32 -14.45 17.02 16.43
CA LEU A 32 -13.50 17.35 17.49
C LEU A 32 -13.35 16.27 18.57
N GLN A 33 -13.92 15.07 18.42
CA GLN A 33 -13.78 13.98 19.40
C GLN A 33 -12.31 13.63 19.69
N TRP A 34 -11.45 13.72 18.68
CA TRP A 34 -10.01 13.51 18.85
C TRP A 34 -9.33 14.50 19.80
N LEU A 35 -9.95 15.66 20.06
CA LEU A 35 -9.43 16.69 20.95
C LEU A 35 -10.03 16.57 22.36
N PHE A 36 -11.34 16.31 22.48
CA PHE A 36 -12.05 16.28 23.77
C PHE A 36 -12.13 14.89 24.42
N ALA A 37 -12.00 13.81 23.63
CA ALA A 37 -12.01 12.43 24.10
C ALA A 37 -10.95 11.58 23.36
N PRO A 38 -9.66 11.92 23.48
CA PRO A 38 -8.59 11.17 22.82
C PRO A 38 -8.39 9.79 23.47
N SER A 39 -7.94 8.81 22.67
CA SER A 39 -7.51 7.53 23.22
C SER A 39 -6.24 7.69 24.06
N LEU A 40 -6.05 6.84 25.08
CA LEU A 40 -4.85 6.80 25.91
C LEU A 40 -3.57 6.65 25.06
N SER A 41 -3.63 5.85 23.99
CA SER A 41 -2.53 5.69 23.04
C SER A 41 -2.21 6.97 22.26
N ALA A 42 -3.22 7.78 21.93
CA ALA A 42 -3.03 9.05 21.23
C ALA A 42 -2.40 10.10 22.14
N VAL A 43 -2.87 10.18 23.40
CA VAL A 43 -2.28 11.06 24.42
C VAL A 43 -0.83 10.66 24.69
N GLY A 44 -0.57 9.37 24.91
CA GLY A 44 0.79 8.86 25.11
C GLY A 44 1.73 9.20 23.96
N PHE A 45 1.26 9.08 22.70
CA PHE A 45 2.03 9.51 21.53
C PHE A 45 2.29 11.03 21.53
N ALA A 46 1.26 11.84 21.78
CA ALA A 46 1.36 13.29 21.70
C ALA A 46 2.32 13.86 22.74
N VAL A 47 2.19 13.40 23.99
CA VAL A 47 3.03 13.82 25.12
C VAL A 47 4.47 13.36 24.93
N ARG A 48 4.71 12.07 24.61
CA ARG A 48 6.09 11.57 24.42
C ARG A 48 6.82 12.29 23.31
N THR A 49 6.13 12.54 22.19
CA THR A 49 6.75 13.14 21.00
C THR A 49 7.01 14.62 21.23
N THR A 50 6.10 15.30 21.95
CA THR A 50 6.30 16.68 22.38
C THR A 50 7.48 16.79 23.34
N ALA A 51 7.56 15.92 24.36
CA ALA A 51 8.69 15.90 25.28
C ALA A 51 10.02 15.69 24.55
N ALA A 52 10.09 14.72 23.63
CA ALA A 52 11.28 14.49 22.82
C ALA A 52 11.67 15.71 21.95
N ALA A 53 10.68 16.38 21.35
CA ALA A 53 10.91 17.55 20.51
C ALA A 53 11.38 18.77 21.31
N LEU A 54 10.84 18.96 22.52
CA LEU A 54 11.26 20.02 23.45
C LEU A 54 12.66 19.74 24.02
N ILE A 55 12.97 18.49 24.39
CA ILE A 55 14.32 18.09 24.82
C ILE A 55 15.33 18.36 23.70
N ALA A 56 15.02 17.96 22.47
CA ALA A 56 15.89 18.24 21.32
C ALA A 56 16.08 19.74 21.08
N LEU A 57 15.02 20.54 21.26
CA LEU A 57 15.08 21.99 21.14
C LEU A 57 15.96 22.62 22.22
N VAL A 58 15.78 22.22 23.48
CA VAL A 58 16.57 22.73 24.62
C VAL A 58 18.04 22.37 24.47
N ILE A 59 18.37 21.14 24.07
CA ILE A 59 19.76 20.75 23.83
C ILE A 59 20.35 21.57 22.67
N ALA A 60 19.59 21.82 21.60
CA ALA A 60 20.06 22.62 20.48
C ALA A 60 20.31 24.09 20.86
N LEU A 61 19.43 24.68 21.68
CA LEU A 61 19.61 26.02 22.25
C LEU A 61 20.83 26.05 23.18
N TRP A 62 20.98 25.05 24.06
CA TRP A 62 22.11 24.95 24.99
C TRP A 62 23.46 24.79 24.28
N MET A 63 23.49 24.09 23.14
CA MET A 63 24.67 23.97 22.28
C MET A 63 24.94 25.20 21.40
N GLU A 64 24.15 26.28 21.55
CA GLU A 64 24.24 27.51 20.75
C GLU A 64 24.22 27.27 19.24
N LEU A 65 23.39 26.33 18.80
CA LEU A 65 23.27 26.06 17.37
C LEU A 65 22.45 27.15 16.65
N ASP A 66 22.82 27.48 15.41
CA ASP A 66 22.24 28.56 14.60
C ASP A 66 20.71 28.49 14.43
N ASP A 67 20.16 27.29 14.20
CA ASP A 67 18.77 27.05 13.82
C ASP A 67 18.15 25.87 14.61
N PRO A 68 17.89 26.03 15.92
CA PRO A 68 17.48 24.94 16.81
C PRO A 68 16.10 24.36 16.47
N GLN A 69 15.24 25.09 15.75
CA GLN A 69 13.94 24.61 15.28
C GLN A 69 14.03 23.29 14.49
N TRP A 70 15.13 23.05 13.78
CA TRP A 70 15.28 21.86 12.94
C TRP A 70 15.46 20.56 13.72
N ALA A 71 15.98 20.64 14.94
CA ALA A 71 16.07 19.48 15.85
C ALA A 71 14.67 19.03 16.27
N ALA A 72 13.83 19.97 16.73
CA ALA A 72 12.42 19.72 17.08
C ALA A 72 11.60 19.22 15.88
N MET A 73 11.77 19.84 14.71
CA MET A 73 11.12 19.40 13.47
C MET A 73 11.51 17.96 13.11
N THR A 74 12.78 17.60 13.31
CA THR A 74 13.24 16.23 13.02
C THR A 74 12.57 15.19 13.91
N VAL A 75 12.36 15.49 15.20
CA VAL A 75 11.59 14.60 16.10
C VAL A 75 10.18 14.36 15.54
N TRP A 76 9.46 15.42 15.17
CA TRP A 76 8.11 15.27 14.59
C TRP A 76 8.09 14.56 13.24
N ILE A 77 9.12 14.74 12.42
CA ILE A 77 9.23 14.02 11.15
C ILE A 77 9.46 12.53 11.39
N VAL A 78 10.30 12.15 12.36
CA VAL A 78 10.69 10.76 12.58
C VAL A 78 9.62 10.00 13.36
N ALA A 79 9.03 10.61 14.39
CA ALA A 79 8.06 9.97 15.27
C ALA A 79 6.88 9.33 14.50
N GLN A 80 6.76 8.00 14.61
CA GLN A 80 5.67 7.21 14.02
C GLN A 80 4.80 6.53 15.08
N GLY A 81 3.76 5.82 14.64
CA GLY A 81 2.82 5.13 15.53
C GLY A 81 3.45 3.94 16.25
N SER A 82 4.24 3.16 15.53
CA SER A 82 5.07 2.11 16.11
C SER A 82 6.54 2.53 16.18
N ARG A 83 7.32 1.83 17.01
CA ARG A 83 8.76 2.12 17.17
C ARG A 83 9.54 1.65 15.96
N GLY A 84 9.16 0.54 15.34
CA GLY A 84 9.77 0.00 14.11
C GLY A 84 9.61 0.93 12.94
N GLU A 85 8.43 1.54 12.80
CA GLU A 85 8.20 2.60 11.83
C GLU A 85 9.12 3.80 12.11
N SER A 86 9.23 4.24 13.37
CA SER A 86 10.08 5.37 13.77
C SER A 86 11.57 5.09 13.50
N LEU A 87 12.05 3.92 13.93
CA LEU A 87 13.45 3.49 13.78
C LEU A 87 13.82 3.28 12.31
N SER A 88 12.94 2.66 11.53
CA SER A 88 13.15 2.52 10.09
C SER A 88 13.21 3.90 9.42
N LYS A 89 12.28 4.80 9.75
CA LYS A 89 12.29 6.18 9.24
C LYS A 89 13.54 6.95 9.67
N ALA A 90 14.01 6.79 10.90
CA ALA A 90 15.23 7.39 11.43
C ALA A 90 16.48 6.93 10.69
N ARG A 91 16.64 5.61 10.49
CA ARG A 91 17.77 5.02 9.75
C ARG A 91 17.84 5.55 8.32
N TRP A 92 16.70 5.54 7.62
CA TRP A 92 16.62 6.06 6.26
C TRP A 92 16.75 7.58 6.21
N ARG A 93 16.42 8.28 7.30
CA ARG A 93 16.70 9.72 7.43
C ARG A 93 18.20 9.99 7.44
N LEU A 94 18.98 9.25 8.24
CA LEU A 94 20.43 9.41 8.27
C LEU A 94 21.07 9.17 6.90
N VAL A 95 20.66 8.10 6.20
CA VAL A 95 21.16 7.79 4.85
C VAL A 95 20.84 8.90 3.86
N GLY A 96 19.59 9.37 3.81
CA GLY A 96 19.21 10.45 2.90
C GLY A 96 19.91 11.77 3.22
N THR A 97 20.09 12.10 4.50
CA THR A 97 20.84 13.28 4.93
C THR A 97 22.31 13.21 4.52
N ALA A 98 22.97 12.07 4.69
CA ALA A 98 24.36 11.89 4.27
C ALA A 98 24.53 12.13 2.76
N ILE A 99 23.67 11.54 1.93
CA ILE A 99 23.68 11.75 0.47
C ILE A 99 23.40 13.23 0.14
N GLY A 100 22.43 13.84 0.81
CA GLY A 100 22.08 15.26 0.59
C GLY A 100 23.20 16.23 0.98
N VAL A 101 23.91 15.97 2.07
CA VAL A 101 25.08 16.74 2.53
C VAL A 101 26.19 16.70 1.48
N VAL A 102 26.59 15.50 1.05
CA VAL A 102 27.65 15.34 0.04
C VAL A 102 27.29 16.09 -1.25
N MET A 103 26.08 15.87 -1.76
CA MET A 103 25.63 16.50 -3.01
C MET A 103 25.47 18.01 -2.90
N SER A 104 25.06 18.56 -1.74
CA SER A 104 24.97 20.01 -1.55
C SER A 104 26.33 20.69 -1.64
N ILE A 105 27.36 20.11 -1.03
CA ILE A 105 28.74 20.60 -1.11
C ILE A 105 29.23 20.51 -2.56
N THR A 106 28.97 19.39 -3.24
CA THR A 106 29.35 19.24 -4.66
C THR A 106 28.69 20.28 -5.55
N LEU A 107 27.39 20.53 -5.40
CA LEU A 107 26.66 21.49 -6.25
C LEU A 107 27.09 22.94 -6.01
N ILE A 108 27.30 23.33 -4.75
CA ILE A 108 27.81 24.69 -4.44
C ILE A 108 29.21 24.86 -5.01
N SER A 109 30.12 23.93 -4.75
CA SER A 109 31.51 24.03 -5.23
C SER A 109 31.59 24.09 -6.76
N ALA A 110 30.68 23.42 -7.48
CA ALA A 110 30.70 23.35 -8.93
C ALA A 110 30.00 24.51 -9.64
N PHE A 111 28.90 25.03 -9.10
CA PHE A 111 27.97 25.87 -9.88
C PHE A 111 27.55 27.19 -9.21
N ILE A 112 28.01 27.50 -8.00
CA ILE A 112 27.54 28.69 -7.28
C ILE A 112 27.85 30.02 -7.98
N GLN A 113 28.85 30.05 -8.87
CA GLN A 113 29.27 31.27 -9.57
C GLN A 113 28.19 31.80 -10.52
N GLN A 114 27.28 30.94 -11.00
CA GLN A 114 26.26 31.29 -12.00
C GLN A 114 24.90 30.70 -11.61
N ALA A 115 23.97 31.55 -11.17
CA ALA A 115 22.64 31.12 -10.73
C ALA A 115 21.86 30.33 -11.79
N TRP A 116 22.03 30.71 -13.07
CA TRP A 116 21.38 30.07 -14.22
C TRP A 116 21.85 28.63 -14.45
N LEU A 117 22.99 28.24 -13.85
CA LEU A 117 23.49 26.88 -13.87
C LEU A 117 23.16 26.15 -12.57
N PHE A 118 23.27 26.84 -11.43
CA PHE A 118 22.99 26.29 -10.10
C PHE A 118 21.54 25.81 -9.94
N PHE A 119 20.54 26.65 -10.22
CA PHE A 119 19.14 26.28 -10.01
C PHE A 119 18.68 25.11 -10.90
N PRO A 120 19.01 25.06 -12.21
CA PRO A 120 18.72 23.88 -13.02
C PRO A 120 19.46 22.63 -12.55
N ALA A 121 20.73 22.73 -12.13
CA ALA A 121 21.47 21.57 -11.61
C ALA A 121 20.82 21.01 -10.33
N LEU A 122 20.45 21.89 -9.39
CA LEU A 122 19.70 21.51 -8.19
C LEU A 122 18.34 20.90 -8.54
N ALA A 123 17.62 21.50 -9.50
CA ALA A 123 16.33 21.02 -9.96
C ALA A 123 16.39 19.64 -10.63
N ILE A 124 17.45 19.37 -11.40
CA ILE A 124 17.72 18.04 -12.00
C ILE A 124 18.00 17.02 -10.90
N TRP A 125 18.88 17.35 -9.94
CA TRP A 125 19.17 16.47 -8.81
C TRP A 125 17.90 16.09 -8.04
N VAL A 126 17.10 17.08 -7.63
CA VAL A 126 15.85 16.82 -6.91
C VAL A 126 14.84 16.06 -7.79
N GLY A 127 14.79 16.33 -9.09
CA GLY A 127 13.97 15.58 -10.04
C GLY A 127 14.36 14.10 -10.17
N VAL A 128 15.66 13.81 -10.22
CA VAL A 128 16.20 12.43 -10.20
C VAL A 128 15.85 11.75 -8.88
N CYS A 129 16.06 12.43 -7.75
CA CYS A 129 15.66 11.93 -6.43
C CYS A 129 14.16 11.60 -6.36
N CYS A 130 13.28 12.47 -6.85
CA CYS A 130 11.83 12.25 -6.89
C CYS A 130 11.44 11.07 -7.80
N THR A 131 12.13 10.91 -8.93
CA THR A 131 11.93 9.79 -9.86
C THR A 131 12.31 8.46 -9.19
N LEU A 132 13.52 8.38 -8.65
CA LEU A 132 13.99 7.18 -7.95
C LEU A 132 13.14 6.87 -6.72
N ALA A 133 12.74 7.90 -5.97
CA ALA A 133 11.85 7.74 -4.82
C ALA A 133 10.49 7.14 -5.20
N THR A 134 9.94 7.48 -6.36
CA THR A 134 8.66 6.90 -6.82
C THR A 134 8.82 5.43 -7.24
N ILE A 135 10.01 5.02 -7.69
CA ILE A 135 10.30 3.65 -8.12
C ILE A 135 10.49 2.72 -6.91
N VAL A 136 11.13 3.22 -5.86
CA VAL A 136 11.43 2.44 -4.65
C VAL A 136 10.29 2.56 -3.64
N ARG A 137 10.05 1.52 -2.82
CA ARG A 137 8.98 1.50 -1.80
C ARG A 137 9.51 1.68 -0.38
N ASN A 138 8.58 1.88 0.56
CA ASN A 138 8.82 1.99 2.00
C ASN A 138 9.79 3.13 2.34
N PHE A 139 10.47 3.08 3.49
CA PHE A 139 11.31 4.20 3.93
C PHE A 139 12.57 4.41 3.06
N ARG A 140 12.90 3.47 2.17
CA ARG A 140 13.91 3.69 1.11
C ARG A 140 13.51 4.82 0.15
N SER A 141 12.23 4.88 -0.21
CA SER A 141 11.65 5.99 -0.97
C SER A 141 11.86 7.32 -0.25
N TYR A 142 11.62 7.32 1.06
CA TYR A 142 11.79 8.48 1.92
C TYR A 142 13.25 8.97 2.00
N ALA A 143 14.23 8.07 2.03
CA ALA A 143 15.65 8.46 1.98
C ALA A 143 16.03 9.21 0.70
N LEU A 144 15.51 8.77 -0.46
CA LEU A 144 15.77 9.41 -1.75
C LEU A 144 15.12 10.79 -1.82
N VAL A 145 13.87 10.91 -1.36
CA VAL A 145 13.20 12.22 -1.24
C VAL A 145 14.00 13.16 -0.34
N LEU A 146 14.44 12.66 0.82
CA LEU A 146 15.24 13.41 1.79
C LEU A 146 16.59 13.85 1.23
N ALA A 147 17.26 13.00 0.45
CA ALA A 147 18.51 13.38 -0.21
C ALA A 147 18.31 14.59 -1.13
N GLY A 148 17.18 14.64 -1.85
CA GLY A 148 16.80 15.79 -2.67
C GLY A 148 16.56 17.06 -1.86
N TYR A 149 15.59 17.06 -0.94
CA TYR A 149 15.25 18.31 -0.23
C TYR A 149 16.30 18.72 0.81
N THR A 150 17.05 17.80 1.42
CA THR A 150 18.17 18.16 2.31
C THR A 150 19.26 18.86 1.52
N CYS A 151 19.59 18.34 0.32
CA CYS A 151 20.51 18.99 -0.58
C CYS A 151 20.04 20.41 -0.90
N ALA A 152 18.75 20.60 -1.22
CA ALA A 152 18.18 21.91 -1.47
C ALA A 152 18.24 22.84 -0.24
N ILE A 153 17.91 22.38 0.97
CA ILE A 153 17.98 23.19 2.20
C ILE A 153 19.41 23.70 2.43
N ILE A 154 20.40 22.81 2.38
CA ILE A 154 21.80 23.18 2.62
C ILE A 154 22.32 24.07 1.50
N ALA A 155 22.07 23.68 0.24
CA ALA A 155 22.59 24.39 -0.91
C ALA A 155 22.01 25.80 -1.04
N ILE A 156 20.71 25.98 -0.76
CA ILE A 156 20.05 27.28 -0.77
C ILE A 156 20.48 28.11 0.46
N GLY A 157 20.58 27.49 1.64
CA GLY A 157 20.99 28.17 2.88
C GLY A 157 22.42 28.69 2.86
N ALA A 158 23.30 28.09 2.06
CA ALA A 158 24.69 28.54 1.90
C ALA A 158 24.89 29.56 0.77
N ILE A 159 23.86 29.95 0.00
CA ILE A 159 23.96 31.00 -1.03
C ILE A 159 24.49 32.33 -0.47
N PRO A 160 24.04 32.82 0.71
CA PRO A 160 24.56 34.08 1.25
C PRO A 160 26.06 34.04 1.58
N ASN A 161 26.56 32.87 1.99
CA ASN A 161 27.96 32.66 2.39
C ASN A 161 28.49 31.31 1.87
N PRO A 162 28.84 31.21 0.56
CA PRO A 162 29.19 29.93 -0.06
C PRO A 162 30.43 29.25 0.54
N ALA A 163 31.39 30.04 1.06
CA ALA A 163 32.60 29.53 1.69
C ALA A 163 32.31 28.66 2.93
N ASN A 164 31.18 28.89 3.60
CA ASN A 164 30.79 28.18 4.82
C ASN A 164 29.88 26.97 4.56
N VAL A 165 29.70 26.53 3.31
CA VAL A 165 28.81 25.41 2.96
C VAL A 165 29.07 24.15 3.78
N PHE A 166 30.34 23.83 4.07
CA PHE A 166 30.68 22.67 4.89
C PHE A 166 30.13 22.79 6.31
N MET A 167 30.25 23.98 6.92
CA MET A 167 29.73 24.25 8.26
C MET A 167 28.19 24.24 8.27
N THR A 168 27.54 24.83 7.27
CA THR A 168 26.07 24.77 7.11
C THR A 168 25.59 23.32 6.93
N ALA A 169 26.35 22.50 6.20
CA ALA A 169 26.02 21.10 6.02
C ALA A 169 26.21 20.29 7.32
N MET A 170 27.26 20.58 8.08
CA MET A 170 27.56 19.93 9.35
C MET A 170 26.53 20.30 10.41
N SER A 171 26.20 21.59 10.57
CA SER A 171 25.12 22.03 11.46
C SER A 171 23.82 21.32 11.12
N ARG A 172 23.51 21.22 9.82
CA ARG A 172 22.33 20.48 9.34
C ARG A 172 22.32 19.01 9.75
N ALA A 173 23.43 18.32 9.57
CA ALA A 173 23.57 16.94 9.99
C ALA A 173 23.39 16.79 11.50
N THR A 174 24.00 17.69 12.29
CA THR A 174 23.90 17.71 13.76
C THR A 174 22.46 17.86 14.24
N TYR A 175 21.67 18.80 13.71
CA TYR A 175 20.26 18.94 14.09
C TYR A 175 19.46 17.66 13.86
N ILE A 176 19.72 17.00 12.72
CA ILE A 176 18.99 15.79 12.33
C ILE A 176 19.36 14.63 13.23
N VAL A 177 20.66 14.44 13.51
CA VAL A 177 21.15 13.42 14.44
C VAL A 177 20.61 13.66 15.85
N LEU A 178 20.69 14.89 16.35
CA LEU A 178 20.18 15.27 17.68
C LEU A 178 18.69 14.95 17.83
N GLY A 179 17.86 15.35 16.85
CA GLY A 179 16.44 15.03 16.86
C GLY A 179 16.17 13.52 16.83
N ILE A 180 16.91 12.75 16.01
CA ILE A 180 16.77 11.29 15.95
C ILE A 180 17.15 10.63 17.29
N VAL A 181 18.24 11.08 17.91
CA VAL A 181 18.72 10.55 19.19
C VAL A 181 17.69 10.84 20.29
N CYS A 182 17.17 12.06 20.37
CA CYS A 182 16.15 12.43 21.35
C CYS A 182 14.85 11.65 21.16
N GLU A 183 14.35 11.52 19.92
CA GLU A 183 13.16 10.72 19.63
C GLU A 183 13.36 9.26 20.01
N SER A 184 14.50 8.68 19.62
CA SER A 184 14.82 7.28 19.90
C SER A 184 15.01 7.00 21.38
N ALA A 185 15.64 7.93 22.13
CA ALA A 185 15.88 7.80 23.57
C ALA A 185 14.56 7.86 24.34
N VAL A 186 13.74 8.89 24.09
CA VAL A 186 12.43 9.03 24.74
C VAL A 186 11.52 7.87 24.36
N ALA A 187 11.43 7.50 23.07
CA ALA A 187 10.65 6.35 22.65
C ALA A 187 11.15 5.03 23.26
N GLY A 188 12.46 4.91 23.52
CA GLY A 188 13.07 3.76 24.19
C GLY A 188 12.68 3.62 25.66
N LEU A 189 12.64 4.72 26.42
CA LEU A 189 12.29 4.73 27.84
C LEU A 189 10.86 4.20 28.11
N PHE A 190 9.93 4.44 27.19
CA PHE A 190 8.54 4.02 27.33
C PHE A 190 8.24 2.64 26.72
N ALA A 191 9.23 1.92 26.19
CA ALA A 191 9.02 0.70 25.42
C ALA A 191 9.54 -0.55 26.13
N HIS A 192 8.66 -1.22 26.88
CA HIS A 192 8.93 -2.53 27.50
C HIS A 192 8.44 -3.67 26.58
N ASN A 193 9.19 -4.77 26.47
CA ASN A 193 8.81 -6.00 25.71
C ASN A 193 8.44 -5.82 24.23
N LEU A 194 9.29 -5.13 23.46
CA LEU A 194 9.02 -4.79 22.05
C LEU A 194 8.91 -5.98 21.11
N ALA A 195 9.90 -6.88 21.12
CA ALA A 195 9.89 -8.03 20.20
C ALA A 195 8.67 -8.93 20.46
N ALA A 196 8.29 -9.11 21.73
CA ALA A 196 7.10 -9.86 22.11
C ALA A 196 5.81 -9.18 21.63
N THR A 197 5.72 -7.85 21.77
CA THR A 197 4.55 -7.06 21.33
C THR A 197 4.43 -7.03 19.81
N ALA A 198 5.55 -6.89 19.08
CA ALA A 198 5.60 -6.92 17.63
C ALA A 198 5.14 -8.29 17.08
N ARG A 199 5.69 -9.39 17.64
CA ARG A 199 5.25 -10.76 17.32
C ARG A 199 3.77 -10.96 17.60
N LYS A 200 3.28 -10.50 18.76
CA LYS A 200 1.85 -10.56 19.11
C LYS A 200 1.00 -9.80 18.10
N ASN A 201 1.40 -8.58 17.73
CA ASN A 201 0.66 -7.77 16.75
C ASN A 201 0.61 -8.40 15.35
N ILE A 202 1.71 -9.00 14.87
CA ILE A 202 1.71 -9.74 13.60
C ILE A 202 0.76 -10.95 13.71
N ARG A 203 0.90 -11.73 14.79
CA ARG A 203 0.06 -12.91 15.04
C ARG A 203 -1.42 -12.57 15.06
N ASP A 204 -1.82 -11.53 15.79
CA ASP A 204 -3.22 -11.11 15.91
C ASP A 204 -3.78 -10.65 14.54
N LYS A 205 -2.97 -9.95 13.74
CA LYS A 205 -3.37 -9.51 12.39
C LYS A 205 -3.49 -10.67 11.41
N LEU A 206 -2.51 -11.58 11.38
CA LEU A 206 -2.56 -12.77 10.52
C LEU A 206 -3.73 -13.66 10.92
N ARG A 207 -3.96 -13.84 12.21
CA ARG A 207 -5.09 -14.61 12.73
C ARG A 207 -6.43 -13.99 12.34
N THR A 208 -6.57 -12.67 12.49
CA THR A 208 -7.77 -11.94 12.06
C THR A 208 -7.98 -12.07 10.55
N ALA A 209 -6.92 -11.95 9.75
CA ALA A 209 -6.98 -12.11 8.30
C ALA A 209 -7.39 -13.52 7.89
N LEU A 210 -6.79 -14.55 8.50
CA LEU A 210 -7.10 -15.94 8.26
C LEU A 210 -8.54 -16.27 8.68
N GLY A 211 -9.00 -15.76 9.82
CA GLY A 211 -10.38 -15.91 10.29
C GLY A 211 -11.39 -15.25 9.35
N ASN A 212 -11.17 -13.99 8.99
CA ASN A 212 -12.08 -13.25 8.09
C ASN A 212 -12.18 -13.91 6.71
N VAL A 213 -11.05 -14.35 6.15
CA VAL A 213 -11.06 -15.04 4.85
C VAL A 213 -11.71 -16.42 4.96
N SER A 214 -11.45 -17.19 6.02
CA SER A 214 -12.10 -18.49 6.21
C SER A 214 -13.61 -18.37 6.37
N ASN A 215 -14.10 -17.40 7.14
CA ASN A 215 -15.54 -17.13 7.28
C ASN A 215 -16.16 -16.69 5.94
N SER A 216 -15.46 -15.81 5.20
CA SER A 216 -15.86 -15.39 3.86
C SER A 216 -15.96 -16.59 2.89
N VAL A 217 -14.97 -17.48 2.90
CA VAL A 217 -15.02 -18.70 2.08
C VAL A 217 -16.15 -19.64 2.51
N ALA A 218 -16.41 -19.77 3.82
CA ALA A 218 -17.52 -20.58 4.33
C ALA A 218 -18.89 -20.04 3.87
N SER A 219 -19.08 -18.71 3.87
CA SER A 219 -20.29 -18.08 3.32
C SER A 219 -20.42 -18.29 1.81
N LEU A 220 -19.32 -18.22 1.05
CA LEU A 220 -19.32 -18.52 -0.39
C LEU A 220 -19.69 -19.97 -0.69
N LEU A 221 -19.26 -20.93 0.15
CA LEU A 221 -19.64 -22.34 0.04
C LEU A 221 -21.12 -22.57 0.31
N SER A 222 -21.74 -21.69 1.10
CA SER A 222 -23.16 -21.77 1.45
C SER A 222 -24.07 -21.14 0.39
N GLY A 223 -23.50 -20.55 -0.67
CA GLY A 223 -24.25 -19.94 -1.77
C GLY A 223 -24.77 -18.52 -1.50
N ASP A 224 -24.17 -17.80 -0.54
CA ASP A 224 -24.56 -16.42 -0.23
C ASP A 224 -24.01 -15.43 -1.28
N ASP A 225 -24.92 -14.82 -2.06
CA ASP A 225 -24.56 -13.85 -3.10
C ASP A 225 -24.03 -12.52 -2.53
N GLU A 226 -24.47 -12.09 -1.33
CA GLU A 226 -23.95 -10.88 -0.68
C GLU A 226 -22.52 -11.08 -0.19
N ALA A 227 -22.21 -12.31 0.25
CA ALA A 227 -20.86 -12.69 0.65
C ALA A 227 -19.85 -12.50 -0.48
N LEU A 228 -20.26 -12.64 -1.74
CA LEU A 228 -19.39 -12.45 -2.90
C LEU A 228 -18.89 -11.01 -3.00
N VAL A 229 -19.74 -10.01 -2.74
CA VAL A 229 -19.33 -8.60 -2.74
C VAL A 229 -18.43 -8.29 -1.54
N GLN A 230 -18.79 -8.76 -0.34
CA GLN A 230 -18.02 -8.51 0.89
C GLN A 230 -16.62 -9.14 0.83
N SER A 231 -16.52 -10.37 0.31
CA SER A 231 -15.26 -11.11 0.14
C SER A 231 -14.27 -10.34 -0.75
N ARG A 232 -14.76 -9.65 -1.78
CA ARG A 232 -13.92 -8.84 -2.67
C ARG A 232 -13.28 -7.65 -1.94
N ALA A 233 -13.97 -7.05 -0.97
CA ALA A 233 -13.44 -5.92 -0.20
C ALA A 233 -12.27 -6.31 0.75
N MET A 234 -12.10 -7.60 1.06
CA MET A 234 -11.09 -8.08 2.03
C MET A 234 -9.64 -7.99 1.53
N PHE A 235 -9.39 -7.87 0.23
CA PHE A 235 -8.03 -7.69 -0.30
C PHE A 235 -7.37 -6.36 0.09
N GLY A 236 -8.16 -5.31 0.37
CA GLY A 236 -7.65 -4.02 0.82
C GLY A 236 -6.94 -4.13 2.19
N PRO A 237 -7.63 -4.62 3.23
CA PRO A 237 -7.03 -4.92 4.52
C PRO A 237 -5.80 -5.85 4.43
N LEU A 238 -5.85 -6.92 3.63
CA LEU A 238 -4.72 -7.84 3.45
C LEU A 238 -3.43 -7.15 2.99
N LEU A 239 -3.52 -6.16 2.07
CA LEU A 239 -2.33 -5.40 1.66
C LEU A 239 -1.78 -4.53 2.79
N SER A 240 -2.66 -3.91 3.59
CA SER A 240 -2.21 -3.05 4.69
C SER A 240 -1.38 -3.81 5.73
N ILE A 241 -1.63 -5.11 5.90
CA ILE A 241 -0.85 -5.98 6.79
C ILE A 241 0.55 -6.21 6.20
N ASN A 242 0.67 -6.42 4.88
CA ASN A 242 1.97 -6.64 4.23
C ASN A 242 2.95 -5.48 4.45
N ASP A 243 2.49 -4.23 4.34
CA ASP A 243 3.33 -3.04 4.58
C ASP A 243 3.76 -2.94 6.06
N GLN A 244 2.92 -3.43 6.99
CA GLN A 244 3.20 -3.40 8.43
C GLN A 244 4.14 -4.52 8.90
N ILE A 245 4.23 -5.63 8.16
CA ILE A 245 5.16 -6.72 8.47
C ILE A 245 6.61 -6.24 8.39
N GLU A 246 6.97 -5.43 7.38
CA GLU A 246 8.32 -4.88 7.26
C GLU A 246 8.71 -4.07 8.50
N PHE A 247 7.79 -3.29 9.07
CA PHE A 247 8.07 -2.49 10.27
C PHE A 247 8.19 -3.35 11.52
N SER A 248 7.36 -4.38 11.61
CA SER A 248 7.39 -5.31 12.74
C SER A 248 8.67 -6.16 12.73
N GLU A 249 9.20 -6.50 11.54
CA GLU A 249 10.49 -7.17 11.36
C GLU A 249 11.66 -6.33 11.88
N VAL A 250 11.62 -5.01 11.64
CA VAL A 250 12.60 -4.08 12.22
C VAL A 250 12.54 -4.06 13.76
N GLU A 251 11.36 -4.26 14.37
CA GLU A 251 11.20 -4.34 15.84
C GLU A 251 11.66 -5.69 16.42
N MET A 252 11.50 -6.79 15.67
CA MET A 252 11.91 -8.14 16.11
C MET A 252 13.44 -8.33 16.07
N GLY A 253 14.13 -7.54 15.25
CA GLY A 253 15.60 -7.56 15.12
C GLY A 253 16.09 -8.45 13.97
N PRO A 254 17.41 -8.56 13.77
CA PRO A 254 18.00 -9.26 12.62
C PRO A 254 17.94 -10.80 12.70
N HIS A 255 17.33 -11.34 13.76
CA HIS A 255 17.36 -12.76 14.07
C HIS A 255 15.99 -13.39 13.83
N GLY A 256 15.86 -14.09 12.70
CA GLY A 256 14.68 -14.90 12.36
C GLY A 256 14.04 -14.50 11.03
N HIS A 257 13.32 -15.46 10.44
CA HIS A 257 12.58 -15.31 9.19
C HIS A 257 11.06 -15.19 9.45
N GLU A 258 10.65 -14.80 10.66
CA GLU A 258 9.23 -14.71 11.03
C GLU A 258 8.47 -13.74 10.09
N GLY A 259 9.13 -12.66 9.65
CA GLY A 259 8.57 -11.71 8.68
C GLY A 259 8.40 -12.29 7.27
N ASP A 260 9.32 -13.16 6.83
CA ASP A 260 9.22 -13.88 5.55
C ASP A 260 8.03 -14.86 5.58
N HIS A 261 7.90 -15.63 6.66
CA HIS A 261 6.75 -16.53 6.90
C HIS A 261 5.42 -15.77 7.01
N ALA A 262 5.39 -14.63 7.70
CA ALA A 262 4.18 -13.80 7.77
C ALA A 262 3.73 -13.30 6.38
N ARG A 263 4.68 -12.94 5.50
CA ARG A 263 4.38 -12.55 4.12
C ARG A 263 3.92 -13.74 3.27
N ALA A 264 4.48 -14.92 3.49
CA ALA A 264 4.05 -16.16 2.85
C ALA A 264 2.62 -16.56 3.29
N ALA A 265 2.31 -16.45 4.59
CA ALA A 265 0.98 -16.67 5.13
C ALA A 265 -0.06 -15.73 4.49
N LEU A 266 0.23 -14.42 4.40
CA LEU A 266 -0.65 -13.47 3.72
C LEU A 266 -0.85 -13.80 2.24
N ALA A 267 0.21 -14.23 1.55
CA ALA A 267 0.09 -14.65 0.15
C ALA A 267 -0.84 -15.86 0.03
N ALA A 268 -0.66 -16.88 0.88
CA ALA A 268 -1.53 -18.06 0.92
C ALA A 268 -2.99 -17.71 1.25
N VAL A 269 -3.23 -16.83 2.23
CA VAL A 269 -4.57 -16.29 2.54
C VAL A 269 -5.20 -15.57 1.35
N SER A 270 -4.39 -14.83 0.58
CA SER A 270 -4.88 -14.15 -0.63
C SER A 270 -5.22 -15.13 -1.75
N VAL A 271 -4.48 -16.24 -1.88
CA VAL A 271 -4.83 -17.33 -2.82
C VAL A 271 -6.07 -18.05 -2.36
N LEU A 272 -6.19 -18.33 -1.06
CA LEU A 272 -7.36 -18.95 -0.45
C LEU A 272 -8.64 -18.17 -0.80
N LEU A 273 -8.63 -16.85 -0.60
CA LEU A 273 -9.74 -15.97 -0.97
C LEU A 273 -10.06 -16.03 -2.47
N SER A 274 -9.03 -15.99 -3.34
CA SER A 274 -9.23 -16.12 -4.79
C SER A 274 -9.78 -17.49 -5.19
N ARG A 275 -9.37 -18.58 -4.53
CA ARG A 275 -9.92 -19.92 -4.75
C ARG A 275 -11.36 -20.01 -4.27
N GLY A 276 -11.71 -19.39 -3.15
CA GLY A 276 -13.09 -19.28 -2.66
C GLY A 276 -14.01 -18.58 -3.67
N LEU A 277 -13.56 -17.46 -4.26
CA LEU A 277 -14.30 -16.80 -5.33
C LEU A 277 -14.47 -17.71 -6.56
N GLY A 278 -13.42 -18.43 -6.97
CA GLY A 278 -13.52 -19.41 -8.04
C GLY A 278 -14.40 -20.62 -7.71
N MET A 279 -14.56 -20.96 -6.42
CA MET A 279 -15.47 -22.00 -5.95
C MET A 279 -16.93 -21.55 -6.07
N ALA A 280 -17.23 -20.30 -5.69
CA ALA A 280 -18.58 -19.72 -5.85
C ALA A 280 -19.04 -19.77 -7.33
N VAL A 281 -18.14 -19.47 -8.27
CA VAL A 281 -18.41 -19.63 -9.71
C VAL A 281 -18.74 -21.08 -10.07
N ARG A 282 -18.06 -22.08 -9.49
CA ARG A 282 -18.35 -23.49 -9.78
C ARG A 282 -19.69 -23.94 -9.23
N LEU A 283 -20.06 -23.48 -8.03
CA LEU A 283 -21.34 -23.79 -7.39
C LEU A 283 -22.55 -23.29 -8.20
N GLN A 284 -22.39 -22.21 -8.97
CA GLN A 284 -23.46 -21.68 -9.83
C GLN A 284 -23.68 -22.48 -11.13
N TRP A 285 -22.70 -23.27 -11.58
CA TRP A 285 -22.71 -23.90 -12.92
C TRP A 285 -22.67 -25.43 -12.90
N LEU A 286 -22.37 -26.03 -11.75
CA LEU A 286 -22.30 -27.47 -11.56
C LEU A 286 -23.47 -27.91 -10.71
N ASP A 287 -23.89 -29.17 -10.87
CA ASP A 287 -24.92 -29.73 -10.00
C ASP A 287 -24.38 -29.90 -8.57
N THR A 288 -25.08 -29.26 -7.63
CA THR A 288 -24.73 -29.22 -6.20
C THR A 288 -25.68 -30.03 -5.33
N ASP A 289 -26.75 -30.63 -5.88
CA ASP A 289 -27.76 -31.36 -5.10
C ASP A 289 -27.29 -32.74 -4.64
N GLN A 290 -26.02 -33.06 -4.88
CA GLN A 290 -25.38 -34.29 -4.43
C GLN A 290 -25.27 -34.31 -2.90
N ALA A 291 -25.85 -35.34 -2.27
CA ALA A 291 -25.79 -35.52 -0.82
C ALA A 291 -24.34 -35.57 -0.30
N ALA A 292 -23.46 -36.29 -1.00
CA ALA A 292 -22.04 -36.40 -0.66
C ALA A 292 -21.30 -35.05 -0.67
N PHE A 293 -21.60 -34.20 -1.66
CA PHE A 293 -21.01 -32.87 -1.73
C PHE A 293 -21.55 -31.96 -0.63
N ARG A 294 -22.87 -31.97 -0.36
CA ARG A 294 -23.49 -31.17 0.72
C ARG A 294 -22.92 -31.53 2.09
N GLU A 295 -22.74 -32.81 2.37
CA GLU A 295 -22.14 -33.28 3.62
C GLU A 295 -20.69 -32.77 3.75
N THR A 296 -19.88 -32.93 2.70
CA THR A 296 -18.48 -32.48 2.70
C THR A 296 -18.37 -30.96 2.81
N ALA A 297 -19.18 -30.21 2.07
CA ALA A 297 -19.22 -28.75 2.12
C ALA A 297 -19.64 -28.24 3.51
N THR A 298 -20.59 -28.91 4.17
CA THR A 298 -21.02 -28.57 5.54
C THR A 298 -19.91 -28.81 6.56
N ARG A 299 -19.17 -29.93 6.44
CA ARG A 299 -18.00 -30.22 7.30
C ARG A 299 -16.90 -29.17 7.09
N VAL A 300 -16.61 -28.81 5.85
CA VAL A 300 -15.62 -27.77 5.51
C VAL A 300 -16.06 -26.41 6.04
N SER A 301 -17.32 -26.00 5.82
CA SER A 301 -17.87 -24.73 6.32
C SER A 301 -17.80 -24.64 7.84
N THR A 302 -18.16 -25.72 8.55
CA THR A 302 -18.04 -25.81 10.01
C THR A 302 -16.60 -25.64 10.48
N PHE A 303 -15.65 -26.30 9.81
CA PHE A 303 -14.22 -26.14 10.13
C PHE A 303 -13.73 -24.72 9.90
N LEU A 304 -14.09 -24.09 8.76
CA LEU A 304 -13.70 -22.72 8.42
C LEU A 304 -14.24 -21.70 9.42
N ASN A 305 -15.52 -21.80 9.79
CA ASN A 305 -16.15 -20.92 10.79
C ASN A 305 -15.55 -21.12 12.20
N GLY A 306 -15.13 -22.35 12.53
CA GLY A 306 -14.46 -22.69 13.78
C GLY A 306 -12.96 -22.38 13.82
N LEU A 307 -12.35 -21.96 12.71
CA LEU A 307 -10.90 -21.78 12.62
C LEU A 307 -10.38 -20.67 13.54
N ALA A 308 -11.00 -19.48 13.49
CA ALA A 308 -10.50 -18.32 14.22
C ALA A 308 -10.49 -18.53 15.75
N PRO A 309 -11.55 -19.10 16.38
CA PRO A 309 -11.53 -19.47 17.80
C PRO A 309 -10.49 -20.53 18.13
N ARG A 310 -10.31 -21.55 17.29
CA ARG A 310 -9.32 -22.62 17.53
C ARG A 310 -7.88 -22.12 17.55
N LEU A 311 -7.57 -21.16 16.68
CA LEU A 311 -6.29 -20.44 16.68
C LEU A 311 -6.09 -19.53 17.91
N GLU A 312 -7.15 -19.27 18.69
CA GLU A 312 -7.13 -18.46 19.91
C GLU A 312 -6.72 -19.28 21.13
N THR A 313 -7.14 -20.55 21.18
CA THR A 313 -7.09 -21.41 22.37
C THR A 313 -5.76 -22.11 22.63
N ASP A 314 -4.65 -21.69 22.00
CA ASP A 314 -3.34 -22.38 22.04
C ASP A 314 -3.46 -23.88 21.70
N GLU A 315 -4.52 -24.25 20.96
CA GLU A 315 -4.68 -25.59 20.43
C GLU A 315 -3.46 -25.88 19.54
N SER A 316 -2.83 -27.04 19.73
CA SER A 316 -1.64 -27.39 18.96
C SER A 316 -1.95 -27.25 17.47
N THR A 317 -1.20 -26.39 16.77
CA THR A 317 -1.32 -26.20 15.32
C THR A 317 -1.26 -27.55 14.58
N GLN A 318 -0.56 -28.54 15.14
CA GLN A 318 -0.51 -29.90 14.61
C GLN A 318 -1.87 -30.62 14.64
N ALA A 319 -2.68 -30.45 15.70
CA ALA A 319 -4.02 -31.00 15.77
C ALA A 319 -4.93 -30.38 14.70
N LEU A 320 -4.83 -29.06 14.51
CA LEU A 320 -5.59 -28.35 13.50
C LEU A 320 -5.21 -28.75 12.07
N LEU A 321 -3.91 -28.92 11.81
CA LEU A 321 -3.39 -29.44 10.55
C LEU A 321 -3.83 -30.90 10.31
N ARG A 322 -3.92 -31.72 11.36
CA ARG A 322 -4.42 -33.09 11.28
C ARG A 322 -5.90 -33.13 10.89
N ASP A 323 -6.75 -32.33 11.53
CA ASP A 323 -8.17 -32.23 11.17
C ASP A 323 -8.36 -31.77 9.73
N LEU A 324 -7.57 -30.78 9.31
CA LEU A 324 -7.56 -30.30 7.93
C LEU A 324 -7.15 -31.40 6.95
N GLN A 325 -6.11 -32.18 7.28
CA GLN A 325 -5.68 -33.33 6.48
C GLN A 325 -6.76 -34.40 6.38
N LEU A 326 -7.55 -34.65 7.44
CA LEU A 326 -8.70 -35.57 7.39
C LEU A 326 -9.79 -35.05 6.44
N LEU A 327 -10.09 -33.75 6.45
CA LEU A 327 -11.03 -33.14 5.50
C LEU A 327 -10.54 -33.26 4.04
N ARG A 328 -9.24 -33.02 3.82
CA ARG A 328 -8.60 -33.20 2.51
C ARG A 328 -8.66 -34.64 2.05
N ALA A 329 -8.38 -35.59 2.94
CA ALA A 329 -8.50 -37.02 2.67
C ALA A 329 -9.95 -37.40 2.32
N GLY A 330 -10.93 -36.86 3.03
CA GLY A 330 -12.35 -37.02 2.71
C GLY A 330 -12.71 -36.52 1.31
N CYS A 331 -12.23 -35.34 0.92
CA CYS A 331 -12.41 -34.81 -0.43
C CYS A 331 -11.81 -35.75 -1.50
N ARG A 332 -10.59 -36.24 -1.26
CA ARG A 332 -9.92 -37.19 -2.17
C ARG A 332 -10.63 -38.54 -2.25
N GLN A 333 -11.16 -39.03 -1.13
CA GLN A 333 -11.94 -40.25 -1.08
C GLN A 333 -13.20 -40.11 -1.95
N GLN A 334 -13.94 -39.00 -1.82
CA GLN A 334 -15.12 -38.74 -2.66
C GLN A 334 -14.79 -38.66 -4.17
N ILE A 335 -13.62 -38.13 -4.54
CA ILE A 335 -13.14 -38.14 -5.94
C ILE A 335 -12.94 -39.59 -6.42
N VAL A 336 -12.30 -40.43 -5.60
CA VAL A 336 -12.04 -41.84 -5.93
C VAL A 336 -13.32 -42.66 -5.95
N ASP A 337 -14.25 -42.42 -5.01
CA ASP A 337 -15.54 -43.12 -4.96
C ASP A 337 -16.38 -42.80 -6.19
N ALA A 338 -16.42 -41.53 -6.62
CA ALA A 338 -17.10 -41.12 -7.84
C ALA A 338 -16.46 -41.76 -9.10
N LEU A 339 -15.13 -41.83 -9.16
CA LEU A 339 -14.40 -42.54 -10.23
C LEU A 339 -14.75 -44.04 -10.25
N THR A 340 -14.73 -44.68 -9.08
CA THR A 340 -15.04 -46.10 -8.92
C THR A 340 -16.48 -46.39 -9.33
N ALA A 341 -17.44 -45.59 -8.86
CA ALA A 341 -18.84 -45.71 -9.23
C ALA A 341 -19.03 -45.58 -10.75
N GLU A 342 -18.34 -44.64 -11.40
CA GLU A 342 -18.40 -44.47 -12.85
C GLU A 342 -17.81 -45.66 -13.63
N ILE A 343 -16.71 -46.24 -13.13
CA ILE A 343 -16.07 -47.44 -13.71
C ILE A 343 -16.97 -48.67 -13.54
N SER A 344 -17.58 -48.82 -12.36
CA SER A 344 -18.46 -49.94 -12.02
C SER A 344 -19.87 -49.85 -12.61
N THR A 345 -20.28 -48.70 -13.15
CA THR A 345 -21.60 -48.54 -13.76
C THR A 345 -21.71 -49.38 -15.04
N PRO A 346 -22.67 -50.33 -15.14
CA PRO A 346 -22.89 -51.14 -16.33
C PRO A 346 -23.15 -50.28 -17.57
N TYR A 347 -22.80 -50.79 -18.76
CA TYR A 347 -22.96 -50.05 -20.02
C TYR A 347 -24.43 -49.64 -20.28
N GLU A 348 -25.38 -50.47 -19.85
CA GLU A 348 -26.82 -50.24 -20.01
C GLU A 348 -27.35 -49.09 -19.10
N ASP A 349 -26.70 -48.86 -17.96
CA ASP A 349 -27.06 -47.82 -16.98
C ASP A 349 -26.23 -46.53 -17.12
N ARG A 350 -25.32 -46.47 -18.11
CA ARG A 350 -24.48 -45.29 -18.39
C ARG A 350 -25.27 -44.23 -19.15
N THR A 351 -26.10 -43.48 -18.42
CA THR A 351 -26.70 -42.25 -18.96
C THR A 351 -25.71 -41.09 -18.91
N ALA A 352 -25.77 -40.22 -19.92
CA ALA A 352 -24.93 -39.01 -19.99
C ALA A 352 -25.11 -38.10 -18.77
N GLU A 353 -26.33 -38.06 -18.22
CA GLU A 353 -26.69 -37.30 -17.02
C GLU A 353 -25.98 -37.84 -15.77
N LYS A 354 -26.00 -39.16 -15.54
CA LYS A 354 -25.35 -39.78 -14.37
C LYS A 354 -23.83 -39.61 -14.39
N ILE A 355 -23.20 -39.73 -15.57
CA ILE A 355 -21.77 -39.48 -15.74
C ILE A 355 -21.45 -38.00 -15.49
N GLN A 356 -22.32 -37.09 -15.94
CA GLN A 356 -22.15 -35.66 -15.72
C GLN A 356 -22.23 -35.31 -14.23
N VAL A 357 -23.19 -35.86 -13.49
CA VAL A 357 -23.29 -35.67 -12.03
C VAL A 357 -22.02 -36.16 -11.33
N LEU A 358 -21.53 -37.35 -11.66
CA LEU A 358 -20.28 -37.88 -11.08
C LEU A 358 -19.06 -37.01 -11.43
N LEU A 359 -18.97 -36.50 -12.66
CA LEU A 359 -17.91 -35.57 -13.07
C LEU A 359 -17.99 -34.24 -12.32
N ASP A 360 -19.17 -33.66 -12.21
CA ASP A 360 -19.40 -32.38 -11.52
C ASP A 360 -19.05 -32.52 -10.02
N GLY A 361 -19.40 -33.65 -9.41
CA GLY A 361 -18.99 -34.02 -8.05
C GLY A 361 -17.47 -34.10 -7.90
N ARG A 362 -16.75 -34.75 -8.82
CA ARG A 362 -15.28 -34.81 -8.82
C ARG A 362 -14.65 -33.43 -8.95
N ILE A 363 -15.18 -32.57 -9.83
CA ILE A 363 -14.70 -31.20 -10.03
C ILE A 363 -14.84 -30.39 -8.74
N LEU A 364 -16.00 -30.47 -8.08
CA LEU A 364 -16.28 -29.75 -6.84
C LEU A 364 -15.39 -30.22 -5.68
N HIS A 365 -15.23 -31.54 -5.47
CA HIS A 365 -14.37 -32.07 -4.41
C HIS A 365 -12.89 -31.78 -4.66
N ASN A 366 -12.45 -31.78 -5.92
CA ASN A 366 -11.08 -31.38 -6.28
C ASN A 366 -10.84 -29.89 -5.98
N ALA A 367 -11.82 -29.02 -6.31
CA ALA A 367 -11.75 -27.60 -5.96
C ALA A 367 -11.72 -27.37 -4.43
N LEU A 368 -12.45 -28.18 -3.66
CA LEU A 368 -12.39 -28.17 -2.19
C LEU A 368 -11.01 -28.63 -1.67
N ASP A 369 -10.46 -29.76 -2.12
CA ASP A 369 -9.12 -30.23 -1.70
C ASP A 369 -8.03 -29.18 -2.01
N GLU A 370 -8.16 -28.54 -3.17
CA GLU A 370 -7.32 -27.43 -3.58
C GLU A 370 -7.44 -26.22 -2.64
N LEU A 371 -8.66 -25.82 -2.28
CA LEU A 371 -8.90 -24.72 -1.37
C LEU A 371 -8.31 -25.03 0.02
N LEU A 372 -8.58 -26.22 0.55
CA LEU A 372 -8.05 -26.69 1.83
C LEU A 372 -6.52 -26.81 1.81
N GLY A 373 -5.91 -27.12 0.66
CA GLY A 373 -4.46 -27.12 0.51
C GLY A 373 -3.80 -25.73 0.67
N GLU A 374 -4.47 -24.66 0.20
CA GLU A 374 -3.97 -23.29 0.45
C GLU A 374 -4.18 -22.87 1.90
N LEU A 375 -5.29 -23.30 2.51
CA LEU A 375 -5.51 -23.09 3.93
C LEU A 375 -4.43 -23.80 4.76
N GLU A 376 -4.04 -25.01 4.37
CA GLU A 376 -2.96 -25.76 5.03
C GLU A 376 -1.64 -24.99 4.94
N GLN A 377 -1.29 -24.46 3.75
CA GLN A 377 -0.11 -23.62 3.60
C GLN A 377 -0.20 -22.37 4.48
N ALA A 378 -1.35 -21.68 4.49
CA ALA A 378 -1.55 -20.48 5.29
C ALA A 378 -1.37 -20.75 6.79
N ILE A 379 -1.88 -21.87 7.32
CA ILE A 379 -1.73 -22.26 8.72
C ILE A 379 -0.28 -22.63 9.04
N ARG A 380 0.42 -23.37 8.16
CA ARG A 380 1.84 -23.72 8.36
C ARG A 380 2.74 -22.48 8.41
N GLU A 381 2.54 -21.56 7.47
CA GLU A 381 3.31 -20.30 7.44
C GLU A 381 2.94 -19.38 8.62
N TYR A 382 1.67 -19.40 9.06
CA TYR A 382 1.24 -18.71 10.27
C TYR A 382 1.96 -19.28 11.51
N ASP A 383 2.01 -20.60 11.68
CA ASP A 383 2.71 -21.26 12.79
C ASP A 383 4.22 -20.98 12.78
N ALA A 384 4.85 -21.06 11.60
CA ALA A 384 6.26 -20.72 11.41
C ALA A 384 6.56 -19.25 11.75
N SER A 385 5.60 -18.35 11.52
CA SER A 385 5.75 -16.92 11.90
C SER A 385 5.68 -16.66 13.41
N GLN A 386 5.23 -17.63 14.22
CA GLN A 386 5.12 -17.46 15.67
C GLN A 386 6.41 -17.78 16.43
N HIS A 387 7.30 -18.56 15.83
CA HIS A 387 8.47 -19.13 16.50
C HIS A 387 9.76 -18.86 15.72
N VAL A 388 10.88 -18.71 16.44
CA VAL A 388 12.18 -18.61 15.80
C VAL A 388 12.65 -20.01 15.41
N ILE A 389 12.68 -20.30 14.12
CA ILE A 389 13.20 -21.56 13.58
C ILE A 389 14.73 -21.43 13.41
N ARG A 390 15.50 -22.24 14.16
CA ARG A 390 16.97 -22.21 14.08
C ARG A 390 17.44 -22.80 12.75
N GLY A 391 18.30 -22.07 12.04
CA GLY A 391 18.90 -22.52 10.77
C GLY A 391 17.97 -22.39 9.57
N ASP A 392 16.87 -21.67 9.70
CA ASP A 392 16.00 -21.36 8.56
C ASP A 392 16.68 -20.37 7.60
N HIS A 393 16.43 -20.57 6.31
CA HIS A 393 16.94 -19.75 5.20
C HIS A 393 15.80 -19.33 4.25
N PHE A 394 14.55 -19.44 4.71
CA PHE A 394 13.38 -19.12 3.92
C PHE A 394 13.30 -17.61 3.63
N HIS A 395 13.15 -17.28 2.35
CA HIS A 395 13.02 -15.91 1.89
C HIS A 395 11.79 -15.74 1.00
N PHE A 396 10.91 -14.81 1.36
CA PHE A 396 9.65 -14.61 0.64
C PHE A 396 9.35 -13.14 0.35
N ARG A 397 9.51 -12.72 -0.90
CA ARG A 397 9.23 -11.34 -1.32
C ARG A 397 8.08 -11.26 -2.32
N LEU A 398 7.01 -10.54 -1.97
CA LEU A 398 5.98 -10.17 -2.94
C LEU A 398 6.50 -9.07 -3.87
N GLN A 399 6.52 -9.32 -5.17
CA GLN A 399 6.82 -8.29 -6.15
C GLN A 399 5.65 -7.33 -6.32
N SER A 400 5.91 -6.05 -6.11
CA SER A 400 4.93 -4.98 -6.26
C SER A 400 5.01 -4.31 -7.63
N HIS A 401 3.90 -3.73 -8.10
CA HIS A 401 3.89 -3.00 -9.37
C HIS A 401 4.62 -1.63 -9.24
N VAL A 402 5.40 -1.27 -10.26
CA VAL A 402 6.10 0.03 -10.36
C VAL A 402 5.62 0.76 -11.62
N ASP A 403 5.00 1.93 -11.46
CA ASP A 403 4.64 2.82 -12.57
C ASP A 403 5.83 3.75 -12.90
N LYS A 404 6.68 3.31 -13.83
CA LYS A 404 7.84 4.07 -14.29
C LYS A 404 7.46 5.43 -14.92
N ARG A 405 6.27 5.52 -15.52
CA ARG A 405 5.82 6.76 -16.17
C ARG A 405 5.46 7.80 -15.12
N GLU A 406 4.74 7.39 -14.09
CA GLU A 406 4.42 8.26 -12.95
C GLU A 406 5.69 8.75 -12.25
N ALA A 407 6.68 7.87 -12.07
CA ALA A 407 7.98 8.24 -11.52
C ALA A 407 8.67 9.36 -12.30
N ILE A 408 8.75 9.24 -13.64
CA ILE A 408 9.34 10.28 -14.50
C ILE A 408 8.52 11.58 -14.42
N TYR A 409 7.19 11.50 -14.38
CA TYR A 409 6.33 12.68 -14.25
C TYR A 409 6.52 13.40 -12.92
N ASN A 410 6.77 12.68 -11.83
CA ASN A 410 7.12 13.28 -10.54
C ASN A 410 8.47 14.01 -10.61
N GLY A 411 9.47 13.40 -11.25
CA GLY A 411 10.77 14.04 -11.47
C GLY A 411 10.68 15.33 -12.27
N ILE A 412 10.03 15.28 -13.44
CA ILE A 412 9.86 16.46 -14.31
C ILE A 412 9.12 17.58 -13.57
N ARG A 413 8.04 17.25 -12.82
CA ARG A 413 7.31 18.23 -12.02
C ARG A 413 8.20 18.93 -10.99
N ALA A 414 8.99 18.17 -10.25
CA ALA A 414 9.89 18.73 -9.25
C ALA A 414 10.98 19.61 -9.90
N THR A 415 11.54 19.18 -11.03
CA THR A 415 12.52 19.98 -11.78
C THR A 415 11.93 21.31 -12.24
N VAL A 416 10.76 21.30 -12.89
CA VAL A 416 10.14 22.55 -13.35
C VAL A 416 9.73 23.44 -12.17
N ALA A 417 9.25 22.87 -11.07
CA ALA A 417 8.89 23.63 -9.87
C ALA A 417 10.10 24.41 -9.30
N ILE A 418 11.24 23.74 -9.15
CA ILE A 418 12.44 24.35 -8.53
C ILE A 418 13.07 25.37 -9.48
N THR A 419 13.15 25.07 -10.78
CA THR A 419 13.65 26.04 -11.77
C THR A 419 12.77 27.29 -11.84
N ALA A 420 11.44 27.12 -11.86
CA ALA A 420 10.52 28.25 -11.86
C ALA A 420 10.58 29.06 -10.55
N ALA A 421 10.73 28.39 -9.40
CA ALA A 421 10.89 29.07 -8.11
C ALA A 421 12.20 29.87 -8.05
N GLY A 422 13.30 29.29 -8.54
CA GLY A 422 14.59 29.99 -8.68
C GLY A 422 14.48 31.21 -9.60
N LEU A 423 13.82 31.08 -10.76
CA LEU A 423 13.58 32.19 -11.67
C LEU A 423 12.80 33.34 -11.00
N VAL A 424 11.77 33.02 -10.22
CA VAL A 424 10.99 34.03 -9.48
C VAL A 424 11.89 34.80 -8.52
N TRP A 425 12.74 34.11 -7.76
CA TRP A 425 13.66 34.77 -6.83
C TRP A 425 14.71 35.63 -7.55
N GLU A 426 15.32 35.12 -8.61
CA GLU A 426 16.31 35.84 -9.42
C GLU A 426 15.73 37.14 -9.99
N ILE A 427 14.49 37.11 -10.49
CA ILE A 427 13.84 38.30 -11.06
C ILE A 427 13.42 39.29 -9.98
N THR A 428 12.88 38.79 -8.87
CA THR A 428 12.30 39.65 -7.81
C THR A 428 13.35 40.16 -6.82
N ALA A 429 14.53 39.52 -6.77
CA ALA A 429 15.53 39.70 -5.73
C ALA A 429 14.92 39.67 -4.31
N TRP A 430 13.86 38.89 -4.12
CA TRP A 430 13.06 38.92 -2.90
C TRP A 430 13.90 38.47 -1.70
N PRO A 431 14.06 39.26 -0.62
CA PRO A 431 14.95 38.92 0.48
C PRO A 431 14.64 37.58 1.17
N ALA A 432 13.36 37.23 1.31
CA ALA A 432 12.94 35.95 1.88
C ALA A 432 12.74 34.84 0.82
N GLY A 433 13.06 35.12 -0.45
CA GLY A 433 12.78 34.20 -1.57
C GLY A 433 13.60 32.91 -1.54
N LEU A 434 14.74 32.88 -0.85
CA LEU A 434 15.46 31.63 -0.58
C LEU A 434 14.59 30.64 0.20
N GLY A 435 13.87 31.11 1.24
CA GLY A 435 12.93 30.30 2.00
C GLY A 435 11.77 29.79 1.13
N PHE A 436 11.28 30.62 0.20
CA PHE A 436 10.28 30.21 -0.78
C PHE A 436 10.75 29.03 -1.64
N ILE A 437 11.95 29.08 -2.22
CA ILE A 437 12.51 27.99 -3.03
C ILE A 437 12.72 26.73 -2.18
N THR A 438 13.25 26.88 -0.96
CA THR A 438 13.46 25.76 -0.04
C THR A 438 12.15 25.01 0.24
N PHE A 439 11.06 25.72 0.53
CA PHE A 439 9.77 25.09 0.80
C PHE A 439 9.11 24.52 -0.45
N VAL A 440 9.33 25.10 -1.64
CA VAL A 440 8.95 24.45 -2.91
C VAL A 440 9.65 23.09 -3.03
N ALA A 441 10.96 23.02 -2.80
CA ALA A 441 11.72 21.77 -2.87
C ALA A 441 11.27 20.74 -1.82
N ILE A 442 11.02 21.16 -0.57
CA ILE A 442 10.51 20.29 0.50
C ILE A 442 9.14 19.70 0.13
N VAL A 443 8.20 20.54 -0.31
CA VAL A 443 6.83 20.10 -0.63
C VAL A 443 6.83 19.22 -1.88
N CYS A 444 7.57 19.59 -2.92
CA CYS A 444 7.70 18.75 -4.12
C CYS A 444 8.28 17.38 -3.78
N GLY A 445 9.34 17.32 -2.96
CA GLY A 445 9.90 16.06 -2.50
C GLY A 445 8.92 15.24 -1.66
N LEU A 446 8.37 15.83 -0.59
CA LEU A 446 7.52 15.14 0.39
C LEU A 446 6.26 14.52 -0.24
N PHE A 447 5.73 15.16 -1.29
CA PHE A 447 4.51 14.75 -1.95
C PHE A 447 4.71 14.06 -3.31
N ALA A 448 5.94 14.00 -3.84
CA ALA A 448 6.23 13.31 -5.10
C ALA A 448 5.78 11.85 -5.07
N THR A 449 5.91 11.16 -3.94
CA THR A 449 5.60 9.73 -3.82
C THR A 449 4.14 9.45 -3.47
N ARG A 450 3.30 10.49 -3.34
CA ARG A 450 1.86 10.33 -3.09
C ARG A 450 1.12 10.12 -4.41
N GLU A 451 0.21 9.15 -4.42
CA GLU A 451 -0.66 8.84 -5.57
C GLU A 451 -1.47 10.08 -6.03
N ASN A 452 -2.03 10.83 -5.08
CA ASN A 452 -2.70 12.11 -5.37
C ASN A 452 -2.01 13.27 -4.62
N PRO A 453 -1.00 13.91 -5.24
CA PRO A 453 -0.24 14.97 -4.60
C PRO A 453 -1.08 16.23 -4.35
N VAL A 454 -2.12 16.49 -5.15
CA VAL A 454 -2.95 17.70 -5.04
C VAL A 454 -3.80 17.68 -3.77
N VAL A 455 -4.46 16.56 -3.46
CA VAL A 455 -5.24 16.44 -2.22
C VAL A 455 -4.32 16.49 -1.00
N ALA A 456 -3.15 15.87 -1.10
CA ALA A 456 -2.20 15.84 -0.01
C ALA A 456 -1.62 17.24 0.31
N THR A 457 -1.21 17.98 -0.73
CA THR A 457 -0.63 19.33 -0.59
C THR A 457 -1.65 20.38 -0.15
N THR A 458 -2.92 20.26 -0.56
CA THR A 458 -3.99 21.15 -0.09
C THR A 458 -4.29 20.97 1.41
N GLN A 459 -4.31 19.73 1.90
CA GLN A 459 -4.42 19.46 3.35
C GLN A 459 -3.20 19.98 4.12
N PHE A 460 -2.01 19.85 3.53
CA PHE A 460 -0.78 20.39 4.10
C PHE A 460 -0.81 21.93 4.20
N MET A 461 -1.32 22.62 3.18
CA MET A 461 -1.52 24.07 3.20
C MET A 461 -2.41 24.51 4.37
N VAL A 462 -3.55 23.85 4.57
CA VAL A 462 -4.47 24.19 5.67
C VAL A 462 -3.81 24.00 7.03
N GLY A 463 -3.02 22.94 7.21
CA GLY A 463 -2.24 22.76 8.44
C GLY A 463 -1.16 23.83 8.64
N GLY A 464 -0.52 24.28 7.56
CA GLY A 464 0.42 25.40 7.60
C GLY A 464 -0.23 26.74 7.98
N LEU A 465 -1.45 27.01 7.50
CA LEU A 465 -2.22 28.19 7.92
C LEU A 465 -2.53 28.16 9.42
N TRP A 466 -2.89 27.00 9.97
CA TRP A 466 -3.08 26.84 11.42
C TRP A 466 -1.78 27.03 12.20
N ALA A 467 -0.65 26.55 11.69
CA ALA A 467 0.65 26.78 12.33
C ALA A 467 1.03 28.26 12.33
N ALA A 468 0.82 28.96 11.21
CA ALA A 468 1.07 30.40 11.10
C ALA A 468 0.16 31.18 12.07
N PHE A 469 -1.12 30.83 12.12
CA PHE A 469 -2.07 31.43 13.04
C PHE A 469 -1.63 31.24 14.50
N VAL A 470 -1.36 30.02 14.95
CA VAL A 470 -0.93 29.77 16.33
C VAL A 470 0.41 30.43 16.63
N SER A 471 1.38 30.33 15.71
CA SER A 471 2.69 30.97 15.86
C SER A 471 2.60 32.48 16.00
N PHE A 472 1.69 33.15 15.28
CA PHE A 472 1.44 34.58 15.44
C PHE A 472 1.14 34.93 16.89
N PHE A 473 0.23 34.19 17.55
CA PHE A 473 -0.09 34.47 18.94
C PHE A 473 1.08 34.19 19.89
N LEU A 474 1.82 33.11 19.64
CA LEU A 474 2.99 32.77 20.44
C LEU A 474 4.08 33.86 20.34
N VAL A 475 4.45 34.26 19.13
CA VAL A 475 5.56 35.19 18.86
C VAL A 475 5.26 36.62 19.31
N PHE A 476 4.01 37.08 19.17
CA PHE A 476 3.68 38.49 19.44
C PHE A 476 3.06 38.76 20.82
N TRP A 477 2.35 37.80 21.43
CA TRP A 477 1.75 38.01 22.75
C TRP A 477 2.47 37.29 23.89
N ILE A 478 3.01 36.10 23.65
CA ILE A 478 3.48 35.25 24.75
C ILE A 478 5.00 35.35 24.90
N LEU A 479 5.75 35.02 23.85
CA LEU A 479 7.22 35.02 23.88
C LEU A 479 7.87 36.34 24.30
N PRO A 480 7.35 37.54 23.95
CA PRO A 480 7.94 38.80 24.39
C PRO A 480 7.87 39.01 25.91
N THR A 481 6.98 38.28 26.62
CA THR A 481 6.82 38.38 28.08
C THR A 481 7.70 37.37 28.85
N GLN A 482 8.41 36.50 28.13
CA GLN A 482 9.15 35.38 28.71
C GLN A 482 10.65 35.60 28.56
N ALA A 483 11.40 35.35 29.63
CA ALA A 483 12.87 35.40 29.64
C ALA A 483 13.51 34.02 29.87
N ASP A 484 12.74 33.06 30.38
CA ASP A 484 13.26 31.77 30.86
C ASP A 484 12.94 30.60 29.92
N TYR A 485 13.84 29.61 29.88
CA TYR A 485 13.71 28.44 29.00
C TYR A 485 12.54 27.54 29.45
N GLU A 486 12.25 27.46 30.74
CA GLU A 486 11.15 26.66 31.29
C GLU A 486 9.79 27.17 30.79
N MET A 487 9.63 28.50 30.71
CA MET A 487 8.42 29.13 30.21
C MET A 487 8.24 28.90 28.71
N LEU A 488 9.33 28.95 27.94
CA LEU A 488 9.31 28.61 26.51
C LEU A 488 8.84 27.16 26.30
N VAL A 489 9.41 26.22 27.07
CA VAL A 489 9.05 24.80 27.01
C VAL A 489 7.58 24.59 27.37
N ALA A 490 7.10 25.18 28.47
CA ALA A 490 5.71 25.08 28.90
C ALA A 490 4.74 25.64 27.85
N THR A 491 5.10 26.77 27.24
CA THR A 491 4.30 27.45 26.23
C THR A 491 4.20 26.65 24.93
N LEU A 492 5.30 26.05 24.48
CA LEU A 492 5.33 25.25 23.26
C LEU A 492 4.73 23.85 23.45
N ALA A 493 4.76 23.31 24.66
CA ALA A 493 4.22 21.97 24.93
C ALA A 493 2.75 21.83 24.55
N LEU A 494 1.91 22.79 24.93
CA LEU A 494 0.46 22.71 24.72
C LEU A 494 0.05 22.68 23.23
N PRO A 495 0.52 23.59 22.36
CA PRO A 495 0.24 23.52 20.92
C PRO A 495 0.88 22.29 20.25
N MET A 496 2.08 21.87 20.69
CA MET A 496 2.73 20.66 20.15
C MET A 496 1.97 19.38 20.51
N ILE A 497 1.43 19.27 21.73
CA ILE A 497 0.54 18.16 22.15
C ILE A 497 -0.74 18.15 21.29
N ALA A 498 -1.36 19.32 21.06
CA ALA A 498 -2.53 19.41 20.20
C ALA A 498 -2.23 18.92 18.77
N GLY A 499 -1.06 19.27 18.24
CA GLY A 499 -0.53 18.73 16.99
C GLY A 499 -0.38 17.20 17.02
N GLY A 500 0.21 16.64 18.09
CA GLY A 500 0.37 15.20 18.28
C GLY A 500 -0.94 14.42 18.38
N LEU A 501 -1.95 14.98 19.06
CA LEU A 501 -3.31 14.40 19.11
C LEU A 501 -3.95 14.41 17.72
N ALA A 502 -3.82 15.52 16.99
CA ALA A 502 -4.30 15.63 15.62
C ALA A 502 -3.59 14.65 14.67
N ALA A 503 -2.35 14.24 14.96
CA ALA A 503 -1.60 13.27 14.16
C ALA A 503 -2.19 11.85 14.26
N ARG A 504 -2.88 11.55 15.36
CA ARG A 504 -3.43 10.22 15.68
C ARG A 504 -4.83 9.99 15.14
N ASN A 505 -5.45 11.03 14.59
CA ASN A 505 -6.71 10.92 13.88
C ASN A 505 -6.48 10.93 12.36
N ALA A 506 -6.92 9.87 11.66
CA ALA A 506 -6.68 9.67 10.23
C ALA A 506 -7.18 10.82 9.34
N ALA A 507 -8.18 11.58 9.79
CA ALA A 507 -8.74 12.72 9.08
C ALA A 507 -7.90 13.99 9.18
N THR A 508 -7.25 14.19 10.33
CA THR A 508 -6.42 15.37 10.63
C THR A 508 -4.93 15.11 10.46
N ALA A 509 -4.51 13.85 10.30
CA ALA A 509 -3.10 13.45 10.28
C ALA A 509 -2.21 14.27 9.33
N LEU A 510 -2.68 14.58 8.11
CA LEU A 510 -1.89 15.35 7.15
C LEU A 510 -1.86 16.86 7.44
N HIS A 511 -2.95 17.39 8.01
CA HIS A 511 -2.99 18.76 8.54
C HIS A 511 -2.03 18.90 9.72
N SER A 512 -2.06 17.92 10.63
CA SER A 512 -1.14 17.84 11.77
C SER A 512 0.32 17.75 11.31
N ALA A 513 0.64 16.93 10.33
CA ALA A 513 2.00 16.82 9.81
C ALA A 513 2.56 18.17 9.33
N ALA A 514 1.76 18.99 8.66
CA ALA A 514 2.15 20.36 8.31
C ALA A 514 2.26 21.25 9.53
N TYR A 515 1.29 21.16 10.45
CA TYR A 515 1.26 21.96 11.65
C TYR A 515 2.48 21.75 12.54
N THR A 516 2.78 20.50 12.90
CA THR A 516 3.91 20.14 13.76
C THR A 516 5.26 20.39 13.11
N LEU A 517 5.33 20.34 11.78
CA LEU A 517 6.53 20.66 11.01
C LEU A 517 6.77 22.18 10.96
N LEU A 518 5.73 22.97 10.67
CA LEU A 518 5.87 24.40 10.40
C LEU A 518 5.80 25.26 11.67
N LEU A 519 5.16 24.78 12.75
CA LEU A 519 5.04 25.54 13.99
C LEU A 519 6.42 25.92 14.58
N PRO A 520 7.39 25.00 14.79
CA PRO A 520 8.71 25.39 15.28
C PRO A 520 9.44 26.33 14.32
N ASN A 521 9.22 26.17 13.01
CA ASN A 521 9.81 27.02 11.98
C ASN A 521 9.28 28.45 12.01
N PHE A 522 7.98 28.65 12.26
CA PHE A 522 7.38 29.99 12.37
C PHE A 522 7.64 30.66 13.71
N VAL A 523 7.75 29.87 14.79
CA VAL A 523 8.16 30.41 16.09
C VAL A 523 9.63 30.83 16.07
N HIS A 524 10.50 30.04 15.40
CA HIS A 524 11.92 30.33 15.22
C HIS A 524 12.63 30.75 16.52
N PRO A 525 12.64 29.87 17.54
CA PRO A 525 13.27 30.17 18.83
C PRO A 525 14.78 30.40 18.66
N LEU A 526 15.29 31.47 19.26
CA LEU A 526 16.69 31.89 19.20
C LEU A 526 17.22 32.17 20.62
N ASN A 527 18.51 31.92 20.86
CA ASN A 527 19.16 32.26 22.13
C ASN A 527 19.31 33.76 22.34
N GLN A 528 19.60 34.48 21.25
CA GLN A 528 19.84 35.92 21.27
C GLN A 528 18.93 36.58 20.25
N GLY A 529 17.98 37.39 20.74
CA GLY A 529 17.09 38.19 19.91
C GLY A 529 15.67 37.65 19.78
N ARG A 530 14.81 38.50 19.23
CA ARG A 530 13.40 38.23 18.93
C ARG A 530 13.20 38.38 17.43
N GLN A 531 12.31 37.58 16.84
CA GLN A 531 11.85 37.88 15.48
C GLN A 531 11.14 39.23 15.45
N ASN A 532 11.57 40.12 14.54
CA ASN A 532 10.83 41.34 14.27
C ASN A 532 9.59 41.03 13.41
N GLU A 533 8.63 41.95 13.44
CA GLU A 533 7.32 41.80 12.80
C GLU A 533 7.49 41.59 11.29
N VAL A 534 8.35 42.40 10.66
CA VAL A 534 8.60 42.37 9.22
C VAL A 534 9.23 41.04 8.79
N ALA A 535 10.23 40.53 9.50
CA ALA A 535 10.85 39.24 9.16
C ALA A 535 9.88 38.09 9.39
N TRP A 536 9.07 38.11 10.45
CA TRP A 536 8.07 37.07 10.68
C TRP A 536 7.05 37.02 9.53
N PHE A 537 6.48 38.16 9.14
CA PHE A 537 5.53 38.21 8.02
C PHE A 537 6.17 37.79 6.70
N ASN A 538 7.39 38.26 6.41
CA ASN A 538 8.07 37.96 5.16
C ASN A 538 8.47 36.48 5.06
N SER A 539 9.06 35.92 6.11
CA SER A 539 9.46 34.50 6.17
C SER A 539 8.25 33.58 6.17
N THR A 540 7.21 33.89 6.96
CA THR A 540 5.97 33.10 6.99
C THR A 540 5.26 33.12 5.64
N ALA A 541 5.19 34.29 4.98
CA ALA A 541 4.65 34.42 3.64
C ALA A 541 5.48 33.62 2.62
N ALA A 542 6.80 33.64 2.68
CA ALA A 542 7.67 32.84 1.82
C ALA A 542 7.39 31.34 1.92
N VAL A 543 7.26 30.82 3.14
CA VAL A 543 6.89 29.41 3.36
C VAL A 543 5.51 29.10 2.79
N LEU A 544 4.49 29.89 3.13
CA LEU A 544 3.11 29.64 2.70
C LEU A 544 2.97 29.78 1.18
N LEU A 545 3.59 30.79 0.56
CA LEU A 545 3.62 30.95 -0.90
C LEU A 545 4.38 29.81 -1.57
N GLY A 546 5.45 29.28 -0.96
CA GLY A 546 6.17 28.12 -1.48
C GLY A 546 5.29 26.88 -1.51
N VAL A 547 4.52 26.63 -0.43
CA VAL A 547 3.52 25.55 -0.39
C VAL A 547 2.43 25.79 -1.45
N ALA A 548 1.94 27.02 -1.59
CA ALA A 548 0.90 27.37 -2.56
C ALA A 548 1.36 27.15 -4.00
N PHE A 549 2.59 27.57 -4.29
CA PHE A 549 3.23 27.39 -5.58
C PHE A 549 3.39 25.91 -5.92
N ALA A 550 3.84 25.09 -4.98
CA ALA A 550 3.91 23.64 -5.18
C ALA A 550 2.53 23.03 -5.47
N VAL A 551 1.46 23.46 -4.78
CA VAL A 551 0.07 23.03 -5.09
C VAL A 551 -0.31 23.38 -6.53
N ILE A 552 0.01 24.61 -6.98
CA ILE A 552 -0.26 25.06 -8.35
C ILE A 552 0.51 24.21 -9.35
N VAL A 553 1.79 23.95 -9.11
CA VAL A 553 2.62 23.10 -9.99
C VAL A 553 2.07 21.69 -10.09
N PHE A 554 1.68 21.06 -8.98
CA PHE A 554 1.07 19.73 -8.98
C PHE A 554 -0.28 19.67 -9.74
N ARG A 555 -0.97 20.81 -9.87
CA ARG A 555 -2.21 20.94 -10.65
C ARG A 555 -1.96 21.27 -12.13
N ALA A 556 -0.95 22.08 -12.43
CA ALA A 556 -0.72 22.60 -13.78
C ALA A 556 0.19 21.69 -14.62
N ILE A 557 1.25 21.15 -14.03
CA ILE A 557 2.28 20.39 -14.75
C ILE A 557 1.98 18.90 -14.63
N LEU A 558 1.67 18.24 -15.75
CA LEU A 558 1.40 16.80 -15.82
C LEU A 558 0.44 16.31 -14.72
N PRO A 559 -0.80 16.85 -14.65
CA PRO A 559 -1.72 16.57 -13.57
C PRO A 559 -2.07 15.09 -13.48
N PHE A 560 -2.23 14.61 -12.25
CA PHE A 560 -2.72 13.26 -12.00
C PHE A 560 -4.17 13.12 -12.48
N ASN A 561 -4.42 12.12 -13.32
CA ASN A 561 -5.76 11.82 -13.84
C ASN A 561 -6.10 10.36 -13.50
N SER A 562 -7.03 10.19 -12.56
CA SER A 562 -7.46 8.87 -12.06
C SER A 562 -8.13 8.02 -13.14
N ALA A 563 -8.79 8.61 -14.14
CA ALA A 563 -9.36 7.86 -15.26
C ALA A 563 -8.26 7.34 -16.19
N ALA A 564 -7.24 8.16 -16.45
CA ALA A 564 -6.09 7.76 -17.26
C ALA A 564 -5.26 6.66 -16.57
N GLU A 565 -5.05 6.76 -15.25
CA GLU A 565 -4.35 5.73 -14.48
C GLU A 565 -5.10 4.39 -14.50
N ARG A 566 -6.42 4.40 -14.23
CA ARG A 566 -7.26 3.19 -14.32
C ARG A 566 -7.17 2.53 -15.69
N TRP A 567 -7.20 3.33 -16.75
CA TRP A 567 -7.05 2.86 -18.13
C TRP A 567 -5.68 2.21 -18.37
N ARG A 568 -4.60 2.83 -17.87
CA ARG A 568 -3.25 2.25 -17.96
C ARG A 568 -3.13 0.95 -17.19
N MET A 569 -3.57 0.93 -15.92
CA MET A 569 -3.55 -0.26 -15.07
C MET A 569 -4.28 -1.43 -15.74
N ARG A 570 -5.46 -1.17 -16.29
CA ARG A 570 -6.22 -2.16 -17.07
C ARG A 570 -5.43 -2.65 -18.28
N ARG A 571 -4.85 -1.77 -19.10
CA ARG A 571 -4.04 -2.20 -20.26
C ARG A 571 -2.83 -3.04 -19.86
N THR A 572 -2.14 -2.67 -18.78
CA THR A 572 -1.00 -3.43 -18.24
C THR A 572 -1.45 -4.79 -17.72
N LEU A 573 -2.56 -4.86 -16.99
CA LEU A 573 -3.15 -6.11 -16.52
C LEU A 573 -3.45 -7.08 -17.67
N LEU A 574 -4.09 -6.58 -18.73
CA LEU A 574 -4.44 -7.39 -19.89
C LEU A 574 -3.21 -7.79 -20.70
N ARG A 575 -2.18 -6.94 -20.76
CA ARG A 575 -0.87 -7.30 -21.33
C ARG A 575 -0.21 -8.41 -20.52
N ASP A 576 -0.21 -8.31 -19.19
CA ASP A 576 0.38 -9.32 -18.33
C ASP A 576 -0.33 -10.67 -18.49
N LEU A 577 -1.67 -10.69 -18.61
CA LEU A 577 -2.44 -11.90 -18.92
C LEU A 577 -2.02 -12.55 -20.24
N ARG A 578 -1.79 -11.76 -21.30
CA ARG A 578 -1.29 -12.27 -22.59
C ARG A 578 0.09 -12.90 -22.42
N THR A 579 0.99 -12.20 -21.73
CA THR A 579 2.34 -12.69 -21.50
C THR A 579 2.35 -13.95 -20.65
N LEU A 580 1.43 -14.08 -19.68
CA LEU A 580 1.33 -15.25 -18.81
C LEU A 580 1.06 -16.54 -19.59
N ALA A 581 0.31 -16.44 -20.69
CA ALA A 581 -0.01 -17.58 -21.54
C ALA A 581 1.15 -18.07 -22.42
N SER A 582 2.22 -17.28 -22.60
CA SER A 582 3.33 -17.61 -23.51
C SER A 582 4.74 -17.33 -22.99
N ALA A 583 4.90 -16.78 -21.78
CA ALA A 583 6.21 -16.40 -21.25
C ALA A 583 7.04 -17.64 -20.86
N GLU A 584 8.31 -17.66 -21.26
CA GLU A 584 9.30 -18.65 -20.84
C GLU A 584 10.49 -17.91 -20.19
N PRO A 585 10.91 -18.25 -18.96
CA PRO A 585 10.32 -19.26 -18.06
C PRO A 585 8.93 -18.86 -17.52
N MET A 586 8.16 -19.83 -17.00
CA MET A 586 6.83 -19.55 -16.45
C MET A 586 6.90 -18.61 -15.23
N PRO A 587 6.10 -17.53 -15.19
CA PRO A 587 6.03 -16.67 -14.01
C PRO A 587 5.51 -17.42 -12.79
N GLN A 588 6.07 -17.13 -11.62
CA GLN A 588 5.64 -17.75 -10.38
C GLN A 588 4.26 -17.22 -9.95
N THR A 589 3.43 -18.08 -9.35
CA THR A 589 2.09 -17.74 -8.87
C THR A 589 2.13 -16.52 -7.93
N ARG A 590 3.11 -16.45 -7.04
CA ARG A 590 3.30 -15.33 -6.10
C ARG A 590 3.51 -13.98 -6.77
N ASP A 591 4.21 -13.92 -7.91
CA ASP A 591 4.46 -12.67 -8.64
C ASP A 591 3.21 -12.16 -9.35
N TRP A 592 2.36 -13.09 -9.79
CA TRP A 592 1.03 -12.77 -10.33
C TRP A 592 0.14 -12.19 -9.23
N ILE A 593 0.12 -12.82 -8.05
CA ILE A 593 -0.68 -12.39 -6.91
C ILE A 593 -0.23 -11.01 -6.42
N GLY A 594 1.06 -10.83 -6.13
CA GLY A 594 1.60 -9.57 -5.59
C GLY A 594 1.30 -8.35 -6.46
N ARG A 595 1.43 -8.50 -7.79
CA ARG A 595 1.09 -7.43 -8.75
C ARG A 595 -0.40 -7.11 -8.78
N ASN A 596 -1.27 -8.11 -8.67
CA ASN A 596 -2.72 -7.90 -8.74
C ASN A 596 -3.30 -7.37 -7.43
N ILE A 597 -2.80 -7.82 -6.28
CA ILE A 597 -3.17 -7.25 -4.97
C ILE A 597 -2.80 -5.76 -4.91
N ASP A 598 -1.59 -5.39 -5.38
CA ASP A 598 -1.19 -3.97 -5.40
C ASP A 598 -2.11 -3.11 -6.27
N ARG A 599 -2.50 -3.61 -7.46
CA ARG A 599 -3.47 -2.94 -8.34
C ARG A 599 -4.84 -2.81 -7.67
N PHE A 600 -5.29 -3.86 -7.02
CA PHE A 600 -6.57 -3.88 -6.33
C PHE A 600 -6.61 -2.83 -5.21
N ALA A 601 -5.56 -2.78 -4.39
CA ALA A 601 -5.48 -1.79 -3.33
C ALA A 601 -5.36 -0.35 -3.85
N ARG A 602 -4.62 -0.13 -4.95
CA ARG A 602 -4.61 1.17 -5.65
C ARG A 602 -6.02 1.57 -6.09
N LEU A 603 -6.80 0.65 -6.66
CA LEU A 603 -8.19 0.92 -7.06
C LEU A 603 -9.09 1.24 -5.86
N ILE A 604 -8.97 0.49 -4.75
CA ILE A 604 -9.72 0.78 -3.51
C ILE A 604 -9.36 2.16 -2.95
N ARG A 605 -8.07 2.51 -2.91
CA ARG A 605 -7.63 3.84 -2.43
C ARG A 605 -8.24 4.98 -3.27
N HIS A 606 -8.46 4.74 -4.57
CA HIS A 606 -9.11 5.67 -5.48
C HIS A 606 -10.65 5.61 -5.50
N ALA A 607 -11.27 4.59 -4.89
CA ALA A 607 -12.72 4.37 -4.91
C ALA A 607 -13.52 5.44 -4.14
N GLY A 608 -12.92 6.06 -3.14
CA GLY A 608 -13.63 6.95 -2.21
C GLY A 608 -14.67 6.20 -1.36
N PRO A 609 -15.45 6.91 -0.52
CA PRO A 609 -16.44 6.30 0.38
C PRO A 609 -17.68 5.71 -0.34
N THR A 610 -17.99 6.19 -1.54
CA THR A 610 -19.07 5.65 -2.39
C THR A 610 -18.44 5.22 -3.71
N PRO A 611 -18.14 3.92 -3.90
CA PRO A 611 -17.55 3.44 -5.13
C PRO A 611 -18.49 3.80 -6.29
N SER A 612 -18.01 4.59 -7.24
CA SER A 612 -18.77 4.76 -8.48
C SER A 612 -18.95 3.37 -9.14
N PRO A 613 -20.04 3.11 -9.87
CA PRO A 613 -20.24 1.85 -10.59
C PRO A 613 -19.03 1.48 -11.48
N THR A 614 -18.33 2.49 -12.01
CA THR A 614 -17.11 2.29 -12.81
C THR A 614 -15.94 1.70 -12.02
N ILE A 615 -15.83 2.01 -10.74
CA ILE A 615 -14.73 1.52 -9.89
C ILE A 615 -15.06 0.12 -9.40
N GLU A 616 -16.31 -0.14 -9.04
CA GLU A 616 -16.78 -1.48 -8.69
C GLU A 616 -16.54 -2.46 -9.84
N GLY A 617 -16.93 -2.08 -11.06
CA GLY A 617 -16.64 -2.89 -12.25
C GLY A 617 -15.14 -3.07 -12.55
N CYS A 618 -14.30 -2.08 -12.22
CA CYS A 618 -12.85 -2.25 -12.30
C CYS A 618 -12.29 -3.20 -11.23
N LEU A 619 -12.82 -3.17 -10.01
CA LEU A 619 -12.44 -4.07 -8.93
C LEU A 619 -12.81 -5.51 -9.29
N GLN A 620 -14.06 -5.73 -9.71
CA GLN A 620 -14.55 -7.02 -10.20
C GLN A 620 -13.69 -7.54 -11.35
N GLY A 621 -13.45 -6.71 -12.36
CA GLY A 621 -12.64 -7.09 -13.50
C GLY A 621 -11.18 -7.40 -13.17
N THR A 622 -10.59 -6.72 -12.19
CA THR A 622 -9.23 -7.01 -11.71
C THR A 622 -9.16 -8.37 -11.01
N LEU A 623 -10.19 -8.72 -10.22
CA LEU A 623 -10.29 -10.03 -9.58
C LEU A 623 -10.53 -11.14 -10.60
N ALA A 624 -11.41 -10.92 -11.57
CA ALA A 624 -11.62 -11.85 -12.68
C ALA A 624 -10.31 -12.15 -13.42
N ALA A 625 -9.54 -11.10 -13.73
CA ALA A 625 -8.21 -11.26 -14.32
C ALA A 625 -7.26 -12.05 -13.41
N MET A 626 -7.24 -11.79 -12.10
CA MET A 626 -6.44 -12.54 -11.13
C MET A 626 -6.80 -14.03 -11.17
N THR A 627 -8.10 -14.36 -11.09
CA THR A 627 -8.63 -15.74 -11.16
C THR A 627 -8.27 -16.41 -12.49
N ILE A 628 -8.45 -15.73 -13.62
CA ILE A 628 -8.05 -16.23 -14.95
C ILE A 628 -6.55 -16.55 -14.96
N GLY A 629 -5.71 -15.62 -14.49
CA GLY A 629 -4.26 -15.80 -14.49
C GLY A 629 -3.79 -16.97 -13.64
N LEU A 630 -4.38 -17.19 -12.46
CA LEU A 630 -4.08 -18.37 -11.63
C LEU A 630 -4.42 -19.67 -12.34
N ASN A 631 -5.56 -19.75 -13.01
CA ASN A 631 -5.96 -20.95 -13.76
C ASN A 631 -5.08 -21.17 -15.01
N ILE A 632 -4.62 -20.10 -15.67
CA ILE A 632 -3.64 -20.20 -16.77
C ILE A 632 -2.32 -20.80 -16.28
N ILE A 633 -1.77 -20.29 -15.17
CA ILE A 633 -0.52 -20.83 -14.60
C ILE A 633 -0.66 -22.32 -14.35
N ARG A 634 -1.78 -22.77 -13.78
CA ARG A 634 -1.99 -24.20 -13.51
C ARG A 634 -2.17 -25.04 -14.76
N LEU A 635 -2.90 -24.55 -15.76
CA LEU A 635 -2.98 -25.23 -17.06
C LEU A 635 -1.59 -25.39 -17.67
N ARG A 636 -0.72 -24.38 -17.52
CA ARG A 636 0.67 -24.48 -17.99
C ARG A 636 1.51 -25.45 -17.17
N VAL A 637 1.39 -25.47 -15.84
CA VAL A 637 2.06 -26.46 -14.97
C VAL A 637 1.64 -27.88 -15.36
N LEU A 638 0.37 -28.08 -15.67
CA LEU A 638 -0.16 -29.36 -16.15
C LEU A 638 0.44 -29.75 -17.51
N LEU A 639 0.59 -28.79 -18.44
CA LEU A 639 1.26 -29.01 -19.73
C LEU A 639 2.75 -29.38 -19.56
N GLU A 640 3.47 -28.73 -18.62
CA GLU A 640 4.88 -29.00 -18.33
C GLU A 640 5.12 -30.38 -17.72
N ARG A 641 4.20 -30.86 -16.87
CA ARG A 641 4.27 -32.21 -16.28
C ARG A 641 4.14 -33.33 -17.33
N ASN A 642 3.57 -33.03 -18.50
CA ASN A 642 3.41 -33.95 -19.62
C ASN A 642 2.69 -35.28 -19.26
N GLN A 643 1.72 -35.22 -18.34
CA GLN A 643 0.95 -36.37 -17.85
C GLN A 643 -0.39 -36.59 -18.58
N ILE A 644 -0.72 -35.74 -19.56
CA ILE A 644 -1.96 -35.83 -20.36
C ILE A 644 -1.66 -36.25 -21.81
N PRO A 645 -2.57 -36.99 -22.46
CA PRO A 645 -2.36 -37.47 -23.83
C PRO A 645 -2.28 -36.29 -24.82
N PRO A 646 -1.55 -36.46 -25.95
CA PRO A 646 -1.41 -35.42 -26.97
C PRO A 646 -2.74 -34.90 -27.52
N SER A 647 -3.77 -35.76 -27.55
CA SER A 647 -5.14 -35.42 -27.94
C SER A 647 -5.81 -34.41 -27.00
N ALA A 648 -5.54 -34.49 -25.69
CA ALA A 648 -6.02 -33.55 -24.68
C ALA A 648 -5.14 -32.30 -24.56
N ARG A 649 -3.84 -32.44 -24.87
CA ARG A 649 -2.86 -31.35 -24.86
C ARG A 649 -3.17 -30.27 -25.90
N ARG A 650 -3.48 -30.67 -27.13
CA ARG A 650 -3.75 -29.76 -28.26
C ARG A 650 -4.87 -28.73 -27.96
N PRO A 651 -6.06 -29.10 -27.45
CA PRO A 651 -7.09 -28.13 -27.08
C PRO A 651 -6.62 -27.07 -26.07
N ILE A 652 -5.83 -27.47 -25.06
CA ILE A 652 -5.31 -26.54 -24.05
C ILE A 652 -4.30 -25.58 -24.68
N GLU A 653 -3.39 -26.09 -25.52
CA GLU A 653 -2.40 -25.26 -26.24
C GLU A 653 -3.07 -24.26 -27.17
N VAL A 654 -4.16 -24.62 -27.85
CA VAL A 654 -4.95 -23.68 -28.67
C VAL A 654 -5.56 -22.57 -27.81
N VAL A 655 -6.06 -22.89 -26.61
CA VAL A 655 -6.56 -21.87 -25.67
C VAL A 655 -5.41 -20.95 -25.22
N MET A 656 -4.23 -21.49 -24.89
CA MET A 656 -3.06 -20.70 -24.51
C MET A 656 -2.58 -19.78 -25.65
N GLN A 657 -2.51 -20.30 -26.88
CA GLN A 657 -2.12 -19.53 -28.06
C GLN A 657 -3.13 -18.41 -28.38
N ARG A 658 -4.43 -18.65 -28.15
CA ARG A 658 -5.45 -17.60 -28.29
C ARG A 658 -5.36 -16.57 -27.17
N MET A 659 -5.05 -16.99 -25.94
CA MET A 659 -4.83 -16.08 -24.82
C MET A 659 -3.61 -15.17 -25.04
N SER A 660 -2.52 -15.69 -25.62
CA SER A 660 -1.31 -14.90 -25.88
C SER A 660 -1.49 -13.87 -27.01
N ARG A 661 -2.30 -14.19 -28.04
CA ARG A 661 -2.55 -13.33 -29.20
C ARG A 661 -3.77 -12.42 -29.08
N PHE A 662 -4.49 -12.44 -27.96
CA PHE A 662 -5.76 -11.72 -27.83
C PHE A 662 -5.58 -10.18 -27.92
N THR A 663 -6.48 -9.45 -28.58
CA THR A 663 -6.38 -7.98 -28.78
C THR A 663 -7.63 -7.13 -28.45
N GLY A 664 -8.70 -7.70 -27.90
CA GLY A 664 -9.84 -6.88 -27.39
C GLY A 664 -11.15 -7.63 -27.18
N LYS A 665 -11.48 -8.63 -28.02
CA LYS A 665 -12.76 -9.36 -27.94
C LYS A 665 -12.57 -10.79 -27.40
N TYR A 666 -13.06 -11.05 -26.19
CA TYR A 666 -12.85 -12.32 -25.47
C TYR A 666 -13.82 -13.44 -25.83
N GLY A 667 -14.93 -13.15 -26.51
CA GLY A 667 -15.91 -14.16 -26.88
C GLY A 667 -15.31 -15.33 -27.68
N ARG A 668 -14.31 -15.08 -28.53
CA ARG A 668 -13.61 -16.14 -29.29
C ARG A 668 -12.72 -17.03 -28.41
N THR A 669 -12.14 -16.46 -27.35
CA THR A 669 -11.27 -17.21 -26.43
C THR A 669 -12.09 -17.97 -25.39
N SER A 670 -13.15 -17.35 -24.86
CA SER A 670 -14.16 -18.04 -24.03
C SER A 670 -14.77 -19.22 -24.79
N ARG A 671 -15.20 -19.02 -26.04
CA ARG A 671 -15.71 -20.12 -26.89
C ARG A 671 -14.67 -21.22 -27.10
N SER A 672 -13.40 -20.86 -27.29
CA SER A 672 -12.31 -21.85 -27.40
C SER A 672 -12.12 -22.65 -26.11
N ALA A 673 -12.22 -22.00 -24.95
CA ALA A 673 -12.16 -22.66 -23.65
C ALA A 673 -13.36 -23.59 -23.43
N ARG A 674 -14.57 -23.19 -23.84
CA ARG A 674 -15.77 -24.06 -23.81
C ARG A 674 -15.63 -25.28 -24.73
N ILE A 675 -15.13 -25.08 -25.95
CA ILE A 675 -14.86 -26.20 -26.87
C ILE A 675 -13.79 -27.12 -26.30
N ALA A 676 -12.69 -26.58 -25.75
CA ALA A 676 -11.67 -27.38 -25.10
C ALA A 676 -12.25 -28.18 -23.93
N THR A 677 -13.09 -27.56 -23.09
CA THR A 677 -13.80 -28.23 -21.99
C THR A 677 -14.62 -29.42 -22.49
N GLN A 678 -15.41 -29.23 -23.55
CA GLN A 678 -16.22 -30.30 -24.16
C GLN A 678 -15.35 -31.43 -24.73
N THR A 679 -14.25 -31.09 -25.40
CA THR A 679 -13.31 -32.08 -25.95
C THR A 679 -12.63 -32.87 -24.82
N LEU A 680 -12.18 -32.21 -23.77
CA LEU A 680 -11.57 -32.88 -22.62
C LEU A 680 -12.57 -33.79 -21.89
N ARG A 681 -13.85 -33.38 -21.75
CA ARG A 681 -14.91 -34.23 -21.19
C ARG A 681 -15.08 -35.53 -21.98
N ARG A 682 -15.02 -35.46 -23.32
CA ARG A 682 -15.12 -36.67 -24.17
C ARG A 682 -13.90 -37.58 -24.05
N ILE A 683 -12.70 -37.00 -23.93
CA ILE A 683 -11.47 -37.77 -23.75
C ILE A 683 -11.46 -38.43 -22.36
N GLU A 684 -11.83 -37.70 -21.31
CA GLU A 684 -11.87 -38.19 -19.93
C GLU A 684 -12.82 -39.36 -19.75
N ALA A 685 -13.96 -39.37 -20.45
CA ALA A 685 -14.94 -40.45 -20.40
C ALA A 685 -14.44 -41.80 -20.97
N VAL A 686 -13.41 -41.79 -21.82
CA VAL A 686 -12.89 -43.00 -22.50
C VAL A 686 -11.47 -43.34 -22.04
N GLU A 687 -10.82 -42.48 -21.26
CA GLU A 687 -9.44 -42.66 -20.80
C GLU A 687 -9.34 -43.79 -19.75
N PRO A 688 -8.57 -44.86 -20.00
CA PRO A 688 -8.48 -45.99 -19.07
C PRO A 688 -7.61 -45.68 -17.84
N ASN A 689 -6.65 -44.75 -17.95
CA ASN A 689 -5.72 -44.46 -16.87
C ASN A 689 -6.34 -43.47 -15.86
N ILE A 690 -6.58 -43.94 -14.63
CA ILE A 690 -7.17 -43.16 -13.54
C ILE A 690 -6.37 -41.88 -13.25
N THR A 691 -5.04 -41.95 -13.23
CA THR A 691 -4.18 -40.79 -12.98
C THR A 691 -4.37 -39.73 -14.06
N THR A 692 -4.44 -40.15 -15.32
CA THR A 692 -4.72 -39.26 -16.46
C THR A 692 -6.11 -38.65 -16.35
N ARG A 693 -7.13 -39.42 -15.96
CA ARG A 693 -8.49 -38.91 -15.73
C ARG A 693 -8.55 -37.82 -14.67
N ILE A 694 -7.79 -37.97 -13.58
CA ILE A 694 -7.69 -36.95 -12.52
C ILE A 694 -7.07 -35.65 -13.07
N GLU A 695 -6.00 -35.74 -13.85
CA GLU A 695 -5.38 -34.57 -14.49
C GLU A 695 -6.32 -33.92 -15.52
N LEU A 696 -7.07 -34.70 -16.30
CA LEU A 696 -8.10 -34.18 -17.20
C LEU A 696 -9.21 -33.46 -16.43
N THR A 697 -9.66 -34.01 -15.31
CA THR A 697 -10.65 -33.39 -14.42
C THR A 697 -10.16 -32.04 -13.89
N ARG A 698 -8.88 -31.94 -13.49
CA ARG A 698 -8.24 -30.66 -13.12
C ARG A 698 -8.25 -29.67 -14.28
N ALA A 699 -7.84 -30.08 -15.48
CA ALA A 699 -7.82 -29.22 -16.65
C ALA A 699 -9.23 -28.70 -17.02
N ILE A 700 -10.25 -29.55 -16.95
CA ILE A 700 -11.67 -29.19 -17.13
C ILE A 700 -12.08 -28.15 -16.09
N ALA A 701 -11.77 -28.37 -14.81
CA ALA A 701 -12.10 -27.45 -13.72
C ALA A 701 -11.48 -26.06 -13.89
N TYR A 702 -10.26 -25.97 -14.44
CA TYR A 702 -9.59 -24.70 -14.73
C TYR A 702 -10.20 -24.00 -15.95
N LEU A 703 -10.50 -24.74 -17.02
CA LEU A 703 -11.10 -24.20 -18.24
C LEU A 703 -12.52 -23.66 -18.03
N ILE A 704 -13.32 -24.30 -17.16
CA ILE A 704 -14.66 -23.82 -16.80
C ILE A 704 -14.58 -22.41 -16.22
N VAL A 705 -13.73 -22.20 -15.20
CA VAL A 705 -13.56 -20.89 -14.56
C VAL A 705 -13.01 -19.85 -15.54
N VAL A 706 -12.01 -20.22 -16.36
CA VAL A 706 -11.48 -19.32 -17.40
C VAL A 706 -12.59 -18.92 -18.37
N SER A 707 -13.41 -19.86 -18.83
CA SER A 707 -14.46 -19.57 -19.81
C SER A 707 -15.54 -18.64 -19.25
N HIS A 708 -15.96 -18.87 -18.00
CA HIS A 708 -16.96 -18.06 -17.31
C HIS A 708 -16.45 -16.63 -17.06
N GLU A 709 -15.28 -16.49 -16.46
CA GLU A 709 -14.71 -15.17 -16.11
C GLU A 709 -14.47 -14.31 -17.35
N LEU A 710 -14.08 -14.95 -18.47
CA LEU A 710 -13.93 -14.29 -19.76
C LEU A 710 -15.25 -13.79 -20.36
N GLU A 711 -16.36 -14.48 -20.10
CA GLU A 711 -17.70 -14.16 -20.59
C GLU A 711 -18.37 -13.10 -19.70
N ALA A 712 -18.43 -13.35 -18.39
CA ALA A 712 -19.04 -12.46 -17.39
C ALA A 712 -18.38 -11.07 -17.34
N ASN A 713 -17.06 -11.00 -17.57
CA ASN A 713 -16.30 -9.75 -17.50
C ASN A 713 -15.88 -9.23 -18.88
N ALA A 714 -16.52 -9.66 -19.96
CA ALA A 714 -16.14 -9.31 -21.33
C ALA A 714 -16.00 -7.78 -21.55
N VAL A 715 -16.87 -6.98 -20.93
CA VAL A 715 -16.84 -5.50 -21.01
C VAL A 715 -15.57 -4.95 -20.35
N PHE A 716 -15.21 -5.43 -19.15
CA PHE A 716 -13.98 -5.03 -18.48
C PHE A 716 -12.74 -5.58 -19.16
N LEU A 717 -12.83 -6.72 -19.82
CA LEU A 717 -11.65 -7.27 -20.48
C LEU A 717 -11.38 -6.53 -21.82
N ASP A 718 -12.37 -5.89 -22.45
CA ASP A 718 -12.20 -5.18 -23.74
C ASP A 718 -11.30 -3.93 -23.73
N ALA A 719 -10.02 -4.11 -24.05
CA ALA A 719 -9.01 -3.05 -24.10
C ALA A 719 -9.20 -2.00 -25.21
N THR A 720 -10.21 -2.11 -26.09
CA THR A 720 -10.40 -1.16 -27.21
C THR A 720 -10.92 0.20 -26.75
N LYS A 721 -11.71 0.25 -25.68
CA LYS A 721 -12.31 1.50 -25.16
C LYS A 721 -12.14 1.63 -23.65
N PRO A 722 -12.01 2.86 -23.10
CA PRO A 722 -12.01 3.10 -21.66
C PRO A 722 -13.21 2.43 -20.99
N TYR A 723 -12.99 1.79 -19.84
CA TYR A 723 -14.08 1.13 -19.13
C TYR A 723 -15.04 2.21 -18.61
N ARG A 724 -16.30 2.11 -19.01
CA ARG A 724 -17.40 2.86 -18.45
C ARG A 724 -18.43 1.82 -18.02
N ALA A 725 -18.83 1.87 -16.75
CA ALA A 725 -19.98 1.11 -16.29
C ALA A 725 -21.18 1.57 -17.12
N VAL A 726 -21.94 0.59 -17.62
CA VAL A 726 -23.21 0.80 -18.32
C VAL A 726 -24.29 1.05 -17.28
#